data_AF-A0A2N8LYN8-F1
#
_entry.id   AF-A0A2N8LYN8-F1
#
_cell.length_a   1.000
_cell.length_b   1.000
_cell.length_c   1.000
_cell.angle_alpha   90.00
_cell.angle_beta   90.00
_cell.angle_gamma   90.00
#
_symmetry.space_group_name_H-M   'P 1'
#
loop_
_entity.id
_entity.type
_entity.pdbx_description
1 polymer ?
#
loop_
_entity_poly.entity_id
_entity_poly.type
_entity_poly.pdbx_seq_one_letter_code
_entity_poly.pdbx_strand_id
1 'polypeptide(L)'
;MKIKLLGLAVASTLLAACGGEADDPTTRNWQIGEVYYSYPYEGQQGVSPKTPIIARFSHAVSVESGNVQLLRCDTQADTCEGATPVALGEPQALDGGLGVSIQPQQPLEFATHYRLEFSDLDTGNGIAAFPDGGMDFTTRMDADGPLSHRKQGAALVVRQLIPDGDTLPFMDFSALRLQFNQMLNTDTVRYGDTDADASIELEHQGQTVPAILLVKGNAVTVDPIEDLAAGETYTLKLTSSVRGVDDAQLTGGFEKSWQAGNSKPRATLVQEVVKASDVQEDPCNQVGALTAKLTGEAMNCVPLQSTLLGSKDATLQSGNVYAELAHLPNYPDVSPLRIARNSLLTGSNIDVKVGGDVPAGISTGDISVTFLSDASGYLLPNPYSDAHEAPKQVRLYMDVSMTAENPEANGALSQTLMHVELNGMALVQNGRMEIDAVGIVEPKILGQETAFGLLSFHMKSYEDQERAPQPVPDMTSPVLQSMTPAANDSGVADKARPGDPIILNFSEPLDPATLEQPGAVTFTHNGMEENVEWALDGATLVLHPQMPLVMGESYAVALGGQVTDLAGNPLASVNATLQMPARVGDAPAPVALTTYPGFPCASDKEHWEIEAGNHGFCLGGTTDDDRTPVPLMPADRSIHVRFSQDIDPASVIFDNSIACDVGSFRVEKVELDPATGKPMRYDEDSTRKYQCEEGVKGKLEVGTRSLVFTPAEPWEEGTYYRYVLMSVNGTSAQQPNDCSSGEAICSTAGKRLQTAVLSAPDADMGGPNMHLHFIGAPSVASVFQPLRNLPTLDINANGHFDSGEPGYGSEGRGVNTTDLFIDGYDGEGLLYDPELVCDTEEGCDIHVVGGLNTEVFGMAPYTDPVTGETGQAVRVGLYPTMIQASSVTLLVKILGFIPSETPTETQFMRMRYDCVAWPEDADNYCEKRNPDGSYVFDEIQRQGLIPGWIVETDAGPEFRTDVELFMDAPYMHIVLNGSHNLHSYPLTMNLSGPVTFLPDGRIVINQVNANAIPINVELGVLLNTPEIFLKIPEGGVVLQYLGAPLKN
;
A
#
# COMPACT_ATOMS: atom_id res chain seq x y z
N MET A 1 39.75 -68.72 16.41
CA MET A 1 41.03 -68.11 15.98
C MET A 1 41.13 -68.25 14.46
N LYS A 2 40.94 -67.12 13.75
CA LYS A 2 41.34 -66.80 12.36
C LYS A 2 40.98 -67.77 11.22
N ILE A 3 39.90 -67.43 10.50
CA ILE A 3 39.74 -67.68 9.06
C ILE A 3 39.88 -66.32 8.36
N LYS A 4 40.99 -66.12 7.66
CA LYS A 4 41.28 -65.00 6.74
C LYS A 4 42.23 -65.54 5.67
N LEU A 5 42.12 -64.98 4.46
CA LEU A 5 42.78 -65.33 3.19
C LEU A 5 42.06 -66.36 2.32
N LEU A 6 41.13 -65.89 1.50
CA LEU A 6 41.04 -66.23 0.07
C LEU A 6 40.13 -65.20 -0.62
N GLY A 7 40.59 -64.55 -1.70
CA GLY A 7 39.75 -63.70 -2.56
C GLY A 7 40.35 -62.37 -3.03
N LEU A 8 41.62 -62.35 -3.47
CA LEU A 8 42.21 -61.19 -4.17
C LEU A 8 43.14 -61.71 -5.28
N ALA A 9 42.56 -62.27 -6.34
CA ALA A 9 43.28 -62.71 -7.54
C ALA A 9 42.34 -63.06 -8.72
N VAL A 10 41.33 -62.25 -9.04
CA VAL A 10 40.65 -62.29 -10.35
C VAL A 10 40.11 -60.89 -10.66
N ALA A 11 40.91 -60.01 -11.26
CA ALA A 11 40.49 -58.85 -12.08
C ALA A 11 41.66 -57.95 -12.51
N SER A 12 42.83 -58.51 -12.85
CA SER A 12 43.99 -57.71 -13.31
C SER A 12 44.64 -58.21 -14.60
N THR A 13 43.94 -59.03 -15.39
CA THR A 13 44.47 -59.53 -16.68
C THR A 13 43.39 -59.60 -17.76
N LEU A 14 42.78 -58.46 -18.09
CA LEU A 14 42.02 -58.28 -19.36
C LEU A 14 42.23 -56.88 -19.99
N LEU A 15 43.32 -56.18 -19.64
CA LEU A 15 43.77 -54.96 -20.32
C LEU A 15 45.15 -55.22 -20.94
N ALA A 16 45.16 -55.81 -22.14
CA ALA A 16 46.25 -55.72 -23.13
C ALA A 16 45.93 -56.59 -24.37
N ALA A 17 45.08 -56.09 -25.28
CA ALA A 17 45.12 -56.43 -26.72
C ALA A 17 44.02 -55.69 -27.48
N CYS A 18 44.30 -54.44 -27.87
CA CYS A 18 43.91 -53.82 -29.14
C CYS A 18 44.53 -52.42 -29.16
N GLY A 19 45.82 -52.37 -29.49
CA GLY A 19 46.48 -51.12 -29.86
C GLY A 19 46.02 -50.73 -31.26
N GLY A 20 45.22 -49.67 -31.33
CA GLY A 20 45.11 -48.78 -32.49
C GLY A 20 45.66 -47.43 -32.07
N GLU A 21 46.44 -46.80 -32.93
CA GLU A 21 46.96 -45.43 -32.75
C GLU A 21 45.82 -44.49 -32.36
N ALA A 22 45.85 -44.01 -31.12
CA ALA A 22 45.11 -42.85 -30.69
C ALA A 22 46.16 -41.83 -30.25
N ASP A 23 46.06 -40.63 -30.80
CA ASP A 23 46.81 -39.46 -30.36
C ASP A 23 46.86 -39.41 -28.82
N ASP A 24 48.01 -39.01 -28.27
CA ASP A 24 48.13 -38.64 -26.86
C ASP A 24 46.93 -37.72 -26.53
N PRO A 25 46.01 -38.10 -25.62
CA PRO A 25 44.95 -37.18 -25.23
C PRO A 25 45.63 -36.03 -24.51
N THR A 26 45.68 -34.88 -25.17
CA THR A 26 46.11 -33.63 -24.55
C THR A 26 45.16 -33.35 -23.40
N THR A 27 45.60 -33.55 -22.17
CA THR A 27 44.87 -33.21 -20.94
C THR A 27 44.84 -31.71 -20.64
N ARG A 28 45.17 -30.86 -21.62
CA ARG A 28 45.02 -29.40 -21.54
C ARG A 28 43.80 -29.01 -22.39
N ASN A 29 42.79 -28.43 -21.74
CA ASN A 29 41.63 -27.75 -22.32
C ASN A 29 40.42 -28.62 -22.73
N TRP A 30 39.97 -29.56 -21.90
CA TRP A 30 38.71 -30.31 -22.16
C TRP A 30 37.49 -29.82 -21.38
N GLN A 31 37.66 -29.07 -20.29
CA GLN A 31 36.54 -28.43 -19.60
C GLN A 31 36.29 -27.07 -20.26
N ILE A 32 35.09 -26.86 -20.79
CA ILE A 32 34.67 -25.59 -21.39
C ILE A 32 34.14 -24.70 -20.25
N GLY A 33 34.40 -23.40 -20.31
CA GLY A 33 33.73 -22.43 -19.44
C GLY A 33 32.23 -22.45 -19.67
N GLU A 34 31.43 -22.72 -18.65
CA GLU A 34 29.98 -22.91 -18.77
C GLU A 34 29.24 -22.06 -17.74
N VAL A 35 28.00 -21.66 -18.06
CA VAL A 35 27.08 -21.10 -17.08
C VAL A 35 26.50 -22.26 -16.27
N TYR A 36 26.54 -22.16 -14.94
CA TYR A 36 25.97 -23.16 -14.03
C TYR A 36 24.68 -22.68 -13.37
N TYR A 37 24.44 -21.38 -13.31
CA TYR A 37 23.27 -20.80 -12.66
C TYR A 37 22.99 -19.40 -13.19
N SER A 38 21.72 -19.02 -13.21
CA SER A 38 21.30 -17.64 -13.37
C SER A 38 20.09 -17.35 -12.49
N TYR A 39 19.99 -16.13 -12.01
CA TYR A 39 18.77 -15.54 -11.44
C TYR A 39 18.52 -14.19 -12.10
N PRO A 40 17.37 -13.95 -12.73
CA PRO A 40 16.32 -14.91 -13.03
C PRO A 40 16.81 -16.13 -13.84
N TYR A 41 16.01 -17.20 -13.88
CA TYR A 41 16.29 -18.36 -14.71
C TYR A 41 15.45 -18.36 -16.01
N GLU A 42 15.84 -19.21 -16.95
CA GLU A 42 15.15 -19.35 -18.25
C GLU A 42 13.64 -19.61 -18.13
N GLY A 43 12.86 -18.72 -18.72
CA GLY A 43 11.40 -18.74 -18.72
C GLY A 43 10.75 -18.28 -17.41
N GLN A 44 11.51 -17.75 -16.43
CA GLN A 44 10.95 -17.36 -15.15
C GLN A 44 9.91 -16.25 -15.31
N GLN A 45 8.80 -16.41 -14.59
CA GLN A 45 7.68 -15.48 -14.59
C GLN A 45 7.61 -14.75 -13.24
N GLY A 46 7.01 -13.56 -13.21
CA GLY A 46 6.75 -12.88 -11.94
C GLY A 46 8.00 -12.31 -11.27
N VAL A 47 9.07 -12.03 -12.02
CA VAL A 47 10.31 -11.46 -11.47
C VAL A 47 10.06 -10.02 -10.99
N SER A 48 10.51 -9.65 -9.78
CA SER A 48 10.42 -8.26 -9.34
C SER A 48 11.20 -7.33 -10.28
N PRO A 49 10.64 -6.17 -10.66
CA PRO A 49 11.37 -5.11 -11.36
C PRO A 49 12.69 -4.65 -10.75
N LYS A 50 12.86 -4.81 -9.44
CA LYS A 50 14.05 -4.38 -8.69
C LYS A 50 15.12 -5.48 -8.58
N THR A 51 14.83 -6.67 -9.08
CA THR A 51 15.69 -7.85 -8.97
C THR A 51 17.07 -7.63 -9.59
N PRO A 52 18.18 -7.96 -8.88
CA PRO A 52 19.50 -8.07 -9.49
C PRO A 52 19.58 -9.28 -10.42
N ILE A 53 20.39 -9.16 -11.47
CA ILE A 53 20.75 -10.28 -12.33
C ILE A 53 21.99 -10.95 -11.79
N ILE A 54 21.90 -12.25 -11.50
CA ILE A 54 22.98 -13.07 -10.97
C ILE A 54 23.31 -14.14 -11.99
N ALA A 55 24.59 -14.40 -12.20
CA ALA A 55 25.05 -15.59 -12.92
C ALA A 55 26.22 -16.24 -12.21
N ARG A 56 26.31 -17.57 -12.31
CA ARG A 56 27.45 -18.34 -11.81
C ARG A 56 28.01 -19.20 -12.92
N PHE A 57 29.33 -19.35 -12.91
CA PHE A 57 30.10 -20.03 -13.95
C PHE A 57 30.89 -21.20 -13.39
N SER A 58 31.29 -22.12 -14.26
CA SER A 58 32.11 -23.28 -13.91
C SER A 58 33.53 -22.90 -13.45
N HIS A 59 34.02 -21.74 -13.89
CA HIS A 59 35.35 -21.22 -13.63
C HIS A 59 35.31 -19.71 -13.39
N ALA A 60 36.34 -19.17 -12.75
CA ALA A 60 36.39 -17.75 -12.46
C ALA A 60 36.46 -16.91 -13.75
N VAL A 61 35.64 -15.86 -13.82
CA VAL A 61 35.56 -14.92 -14.94
C VAL A 61 35.77 -13.49 -14.48
N SER A 62 36.25 -12.65 -15.39
CA SER A 62 36.21 -11.20 -15.25
C SER A 62 35.08 -10.68 -16.13
N VAL A 63 34.02 -10.15 -15.52
CA VAL A 63 32.86 -9.61 -16.25
C VAL A 63 32.96 -8.10 -16.27
N GLU A 64 33.00 -7.51 -17.45
CA GLU A 64 32.93 -6.06 -17.67
C GLU A 64 31.57 -5.70 -18.29
N SER A 65 31.17 -4.42 -18.24
CA SER A 65 29.86 -3.98 -18.76
C SER A 65 29.63 -4.30 -20.24
N GLY A 66 30.69 -4.45 -21.03
CA GLY A 66 30.58 -4.84 -22.45
C GLY A 66 30.29 -6.33 -22.68
N ASN A 67 30.42 -7.18 -21.65
CA ASN A 67 30.18 -8.61 -21.76
C ASN A 67 28.71 -9.00 -21.54
N VAL A 68 27.87 -8.07 -21.08
CA VAL A 68 26.50 -8.36 -20.66
C VAL A 68 25.57 -7.39 -21.36
N GLN A 69 24.50 -7.92 -21.94
CA GLN A 69 23.43 -7.13 -22.50
C GLN A 69 22.08 -7.60 -21.96
N LEU A 70 21.27 -6.67 -21.45
CA LEU A 70 19.87 -6.92 -21.14
C LEU A 70 19.02 -6.19 -22.19
N LEU A 71 18.08 -6.92 -22.77
CA LEU A 71 17.20 -6.48 -23.84
C LEU A 71 15.76 -6.48 -23.35
N ARG A 72 15.04 -5.36 -23.54
CA ARG A 72 13.57 -5.28 -23.39
C ARG A 72 12.92 -5.70 -24.70
N CYS A 73 12.10 -6.75 -24.65
CA CYS A 73 11.46 -7.33 -25.84
C CYS A 73 10.04 -6.77 -25.98
N ASP A 74 9.77 -6.06 -27.08
CA ASP A 74 8.46 -5.41 -27.34
C ASP A 74 7.33 -6.42 -27.64
N THR A 75 7.70 -7.67 -27.95
CA THR A 75 6.77 -8.78 -28.13
C THR A 75 7.30 -10.00 -27.39
N GLN A 76 6.41 -10.87 -26.91
CA GLN A 76 6.78 -12.18 -26.35
C GLN A 76 7.29 -13.18 -27.41
N ALA A 77 7.79 -12.71 -28.55
CA ALA A 77 8.31 -13.57 -29.60
C ALA A 77 9.76 -13.98 -29.30
N ASP A 78 10.11 -15.23 -29.61
CA ASP A 78 11.39 -15.88 -29.27
C ASP A 78 12.66 -15.16 -29.77
N THR A 79 12.55 -14.24 -30.74
CA THR A 79 13.74 -13.63 -31.36
C THR A 79 14.09 -12.24 -30.83
N CYS A 80 13.27 -11.65 -29.94
CA CYS A 80 13.44 -10.27 -29.43
C CYS A 80 13.86 -9.26 -30.53
N GLU A 81 13.36 -9.44 -31.77
CA GLU A 81 13.71 -8.58 -32.90
C GLU A 81 13.18 -7.17 -32.67
N GLY A 82 14.07 -6.17 -32.73
CA GLY A 82 13.74 -4.77 -32.42
C GLY A 82 13.84 -4.39 -30.95
N ALA A 83 14.36 -5.29 -30.09
CA ALA A 83 14.49 -5.03 -28.66
C ALA A 83 15.34 -3.80 -28.32
N THR A 84 14.99 -3.16 -27.20
CA THR A 84 15.69 -1.98 -26.69
C THR A 84 16.66 -2.38 -25.58
N PRO A 85 17.95 -1.97 -25.65
CA PRO A 85 18.91 -2.24 -24.57
C PRO A 85 18.50 -1.54 -23.27
N VAL A 86 18.64 -2.25 -22.15
CA VAL A 86 18.42 -1.71 -20.80
C VAL A 86 19.76 -1.28 -20.20
N ALA A 87 19.79 -0.12 -19.55
CA ALA A 87 20.98 0.37 -18.87
C ALA A 87 21.27 -0.46 -17.60
N LEU A 88 22.48 -1.02 -17.53
CA LEU A 88 22.96 -1.83 -16.40
C LEU A 88 24.02 -1.08 -15.60
N GLY A 89 24.06 -1.34 -14.30
CA GLY A 89 25.14 -0.91 -13.40
C GLY A 89 26.43 -1.69 -13.65
N GLU A 90 27.49 -1.33 -12.93
CA GLU A 90 28.76 -2.06 -13.02
C GLU A 90 28.61 -3.50 -12.48
N PRO A 91 29.07 -4.53 -13.21
CA PRO A 91 29.06 -5.90 -12.72
C PRO A 91 29.92 -6.06 -11.46
N GLN A 92 29.37 -6.74 -10.45
CA GLN A 92 30.05 -7.04 -9.19
C GLN A 92 30.47 -8.52 -9.15
N ALA A 93 31.77 -8.78 -9.04
CA ALA A 93 32.30 -10.14 -8.94
C ALA A 93 31.95 -10.78 -7.59
N LEU A 94 31.49 -12.03 -7.64
CA LEU A 94 31.10 -12.84 -6.49
C LEU A 94 31.98 -14.08 -6.36
N ASP A 95 32.15 -14.55 -5.12
CA ASP A 95 32.80 -15.83 -4.79
C ASP A 95 34.15 -16.04 -5.53
N GLY A 96 35.02 -15.02 -5.49
CA GLY A 96 36.32 -15.06 -6.15
C GLY A 96 36.28 -15.05 -7.68
N GLY A 97 35.21 -14.51 -8.28
CA GLY A 97 34.99 -14.43 -9.73
C GLY A 97 34.19 -15.60 -10.30
N LEU A 98 33.73 -16.55 -9.47
CA LEU A 98 32.89 -17.66 -9.91
C LEU A 98 31.44 -17.23 -10.18
N GLY A 99 31.03 -16.06 -9.71
CA GLY A 99 29.73 -15.47 -10.04
C GLY A 99 29.82 -13.98 -10.28
N VAL A 100 28.72 -13.41 -10.74
CA VAL A 100 28.54 -11.99 -10.97
C VAL A 100 27.13 -11.57 -10.57
N SER A 101 26.99 -10.40 -9.95
CA SER A 101 25.72 -9.69 -9.73
C SER A 101 25.71 -8.39 -10.52
N ILE A 102 24.59 -8.08 -11.16
CA ILE A 102 24.43 -6.92 -12.05
C ILE A 102 23.07 -6.28 -11.76
N GLN A 103 23.09 -5.03 -11.32
CA GLN A 103 21.87 -4.29 -10.98
C GLN A 103 21.43 -3.43 -12.18
N PRO A 104 20.16 -3.47 -12.63
CA PRO A 104 19.62 -2.46 -13.54
C PRO A 104 19.75 -1.03 -12.97
N GLN A 105 20.09 -0.03 -13.78
CA GLN A 105 20.25 1.36 -13.30
C GLN A 105 18.93 2.00 -12.85
N GLN A 106 17.82 1.50 -13.38
CA GLN A 106 16.45 1.86 -13.00
C GLN A 106 15.67 0.56 -12.82
N PRO A 107 14.62 0.54 -11.97
CA PRO A 107 13.69 -0.58 -11.93
C PRO A 107 13.19 -0.93 -13.34
N LEU A 108 13.10 -2.22 -13.63
CA LEU A 108 12.56 -2.71 -14.90
C LEU A 108 11.06 -2.35 -15.03
N GLU A 109 10.53 -2.31 -16.24
CA GLU A 109 9.09 -2.14 -16.42
C GLU A 109 8.32 -3.37 -15.92
N PHE A 110 7.13 -3.17 -15.36
CA PHE A 110 6.21 -4.24 -14.96
C PHE A 110 5.68 -5.01 -16.16
N ALA A 111 5.27 -6.27 -15.95
CA ALA A 111 4.58 -7.09 -16.94
C ALA A 111 5.34 -7.24 -18.29
N THR A 112 6.67 -7.10 -18.27
CA THR A 112 7.51 -6.93 -19.47
C THR A 112 8.48 -8.09 -19.64
N HIS A 113 8.70 -8.52 -20.89
CA HIS A 113 9.61 -9.60 -21.26
C HIS A 113 11.02 -9.04 -21.51
N TYR A 114 12.02 -9.69 -20.91
CA TYR A 114 13.43 -9.37 -21.06
C TYR A 114 14.25 -10.58 -21.46
N ARG A 115 15.35 -10.31 -22.17
CA ARG A 115 16.36 -11.30 -22.55
C ARG A 115 17.76 -10.85 -22.11
N LEU A 116 18.46 -11.71 -21.39
CA LEU A 116 19.84 -11.52 -20.95
C LEU A 116 20.79 -12.26 -21.88
N GLU A 117 21.86 -11.60 -22.33
CA GLU A 117 22.86 -12.19 -23.21
C GLU A 117 24.27 -11.95 -22.65
N PHE A 118 25.12 -12.97 -22.76
CA PHE A 118 26.54 -12.89 -22.44
C PHE A 118 27.39 -12.98 -23.70
N SER A 119 28.39 -12.12 -23.80
CA SER A 119 29.31 -12.05 -24.94
C SER A 119 30.77 -12.04 -24.46
N ASP A 120 31.61 -12.81 -25.16
CA ASP A 120 33.07 -12.83 -24.99
C ASP A 120 33.58 -13.08 -23.55
N LEU A 121 32.84 -13.86 -22.74
CA LEU A 121 33.25 -14.26 -21.39
C LEU A 121 34.25 -15.41 -21.42
N ASP A 122 35.53 -15.11 -21.61
CA ASP A 122 36.60 -16.10 -21.55
C ASP A 122 36.93 -16.50 -20.10
N THR A 123 36.76 -17.79 -19.81
CA THR A 123 37.08 -18.41 -18.52
C THR A 123 38.54 -18.90 -18.43
N GLY A 124 39.34 -18.69 -19.48
CA GLY A 124 40.65 -19.31 -19.69
C GLY A 124 40.57 -20.78 -20.14
N ASN A 125 39.39 -21.39 -20.05
CA ASN A 125 39.10 -22.75 -20.47
C ASN A 125 37.98 -22.82 -21.53
N GLY A 126 37.53 -21.68 -22.05
CA GLY A 126 36.46 -21.58 -23.03
C GLY A 126 35.56 -20.37 -22.77
N ILE A 127 34.67 -20.07 -23.72
CA ILE A 127 33.72 -18.96 -23.63
C ILE A 127 32.46 -19.45 -22.92
N ALA A 128 32.12 -18.83 -21.78
CA ALA A 128 30.86 -19.08 -21.10
C ALA A 128 29.72 -18.33 -21.80
N ALA A 129 28.68 -19.07 -22.18
CA ALA A 129 27.47 -18.53 -22.81
C ALA A 129 26.25 -19.38 -22.44
N PHE A 130 25.06 -18.81 -22.59
CA PHE A 130 23.82 -19.59 -22.51
C PHE A 130 23.70 -20.54 -23.71
N PRO A 131 23.16 -21.76 -23.54
CA PRO A 131 23.04 -22.74 -24.63
C PRO A 131 22.31 -22.20 -25.88
N ASP A 132 21.25 -21.42 -25.67
CA ASP A 132 20.43 -20.82 -26.74
C ASP A 132 20.80 -19.35 -27.04
N GLY A 133 21.98 -18.91 -26.60
CA GLY A 133 22.53 -17.56 -26.83
C GLY A 133 21.99 -16.48 -25.90
N GLY A 134 20.91 -16.73 -25.16
CA GLY A 134 20.37 -15.81 -24.16
C GLY A 134 19.50 -16.53 -23.12
N MET A 135 19.04 -15.77 -22.13
CA MET A 135 18.12 -16.23 -21.09
C MET A 135 16.92 -15.28 -20.97
N ASP A 136 15.71 -15.81 -21.07
CA ASP A 136 14.46 -15.06 -21.14
C ASP A 136 13.70 -15.07 -19.80
N PHE A 137 13.14 -13.93 -19.37
CA PHE A 137 12.28 -13.86 -18.19
C PHE A 137 11.22 -12.75 -18.32
N THR A 138 10.16 -12.81 -17.51
CA THR A 138 9.11 -11.80 -17.48
C THR A 138 8.96 -11.20 -16.09
N THR A 139 8.94 -9.87 -16.01
CA THR A 139 8.67 -9.16 -14.76
C THR A 139 7.21 -9.30 -14.33
N ARG A 140 6.96 -9.28 -13.02
CA ARG A 140 5.61 -9.33 -12.47
C ARG A 140 4.78 -8.11 -12.86
N MET A 141 3.47 -8.25 -12.75
CA MET A 141 2.54 -7.13 -12.78
C MET A 141 2.67 -6.28 -11.53
N ASP A 142 2.23 -5.02 -11.63
CA ASP A 142 2.10 -4.17 -10.46
C ASP A 142 0.88 -4.59 -9.62
N ALA A 143 1.03 -4.49 -8.30
CA ALA A 143 -0.07 -4.74 -7.36
C ALA A 143 -0.98 -3.52 -7.22
N ASP A 144 -0.42 -2.31 -7.44
CA ASP A 144 -1.14 -1.05 -7.41
C ASP A 144 -0.92 -0.26 -8.72
N GLY A 145 -1.36 1.00 -8.79
CA GLY A 145 -1.18 1.86 -9.94
C GLY A 145 -2.13 1.62 -11.12
N PRO A 146 -1.81 2.06 -12.34
CA PRO A 146 -2.71 2.01 -13.50
C PRO A 146 -3.12 0.59 -13.89
N LEU A 147 -4.34 0.41 -14.39
CA LEU A 147 -4.88 -0.93 -14.68
C LEU A 147 -4.07 -1.70 -15.72
N SER A 148 -3.40 -1.01 -16.66
CA SER A 148 -2.54 -1.62 -17.67
C SER A 148 -1.28 -2.25 -17.08
N HIS A 149 -0.76 -1.76 -15.95
CA HIS A 149 0.36 -2.38 -15.24
C HIS A 149 -0.07 -3.61 -14.41
N ARG A 150 -1.37 -3.74 -14.13
CA ARG A 150 -1.97 -4.85 -13.37
C ARG A 150 -2.42 -6.02 -14.26
N LYS A 151 -2.09 -5.99 -15.56
CA LYS A 151 -2.42 -7.05 -16.53
C LYS A 151 -1.39 -7.17 -17.65
N GLN A 152 -1.28 -8.35 -18.23
CA GLN A 152 -0.40 -8.64 -19.39
C GLN A 152 -1.18 -8.78 -20.71
N GLY A 153 -2.51 -8.82 -20.66
CA GLY A 153 -3.37 -8.95 -21.83
C GLY A 153 -4.84 -8.75 -21.49
N ALA A 154 -5.68 -8.51 -22.49
CA ALA A 154 -7.10 -8.21 -22.30
C ALA A 154 -7.95 -9.43 -21.86
N ALA A 155 -7.60 -10.62 -22.34
CA ALA A 155 -8.27 -11.86 -21.94
C ALA A 155 -7.66 -12.37 -20.63
N LEU A 156 -8.51 -12.67 -19.63
CA LEU A 156 -8.07 -13.36 -18.42
C LEU A 156 -7.82 -14.84 -18.74
N VAL A 157 -6.61 -15.32 -18.44
CA VAL A 157 -6.19 -16.72 -18.61
C VAL A 157 -5.27 -17.16 -17.47
N VAL A 158 -5.22 -18.47 -17.23
CA VAL A 158 -4.18 -19.10 -16.40
C VAL A 158 -2.88 -19.12 -17.21
N ARG A 159 -1.86 -18.39 -16.77
CA ARG A 159 -0.55 -18.29 -17.44
C ARG A 159 0.40 -19.39 -17.00
N GLN A 160 0.36 -19.75 -15.71
CA GLN A 160 1.22 -20.77 -15.15
C GLN A 160 0.43 -21.66 -14.20
N LEU A 161 0.79 -22.94 -14.20
CA LEU A 161 0.27 -23.94 -13.28
C LEU A 161 1.42 -24.83 -12.81
N ILE A 162 1.59 -24.94 -11.50
CA ILE A 162 2.69 -25.65 -10.86
C ILE A 162 2.14 -26.66 -9.85
N PRO A 163 2.49 -27.94 -9.93
CA PRO A 163 3.12 -28.59 -11.09
C PRO A 163 2.21 -28.56 -12.33
N ASP A 164 2.81 -28.53 -13.51
CA ASP A 164 2.10 -28.67 -14.79
C ASP A 164 1.83 -30.14 -15.14
N GLY A 165 2.51 -31.09 -14.50
CA GLY A 165 2.42 -32.53 -14.74
C GLY A 165 3.30 -33.03 -15.89
N ASP A 166 3.76 -32.13 -16.76
CA ASP A 166 4.61 -32.46 -17.91
C ASP A 166 6.09 -32.24 -17.58
N THR A 167 6.43 -31.02 -17.14
CA THR A 167 7.78 -30.62 -16.75
C THR A 167 8.04 -30.92 -15.28
N LEU A 168 7.07 -30.59 -14.44
CA LEU A 168 7.09 -30.81 -13.01
C LEU A 168 6.03 -31.88 -12.69
N PRO A 169 6.42 -33.03 -12.11
CA PRO A 169 5.47 -34.12 -11.91
C PRO A 169 4.41 -33.75 -10.87
N PHE A 170 3.16 -34.13 -11.17
CA PHE A 170 2.05 -34.09 -10.23
C PHE A 170 2.07 -35.34 -9.34
N MET A 171 2.18 -35.14 -8.04
CA MET A 171 2.43 -36.18 -7.04
C MET A 171 1.23 -36.33 -6.10
N ASP A 172 1.20 -37.44 -5.35
CA ASP A 172 0.21 -37.67 -4.31
C ASP A 172 0.15 -36.56 -3.22
N PHE A 173 1.22 -35.80 -3.03
CA PHE A 173 1.26 -34.68 -2.08
C PHE A 173 1.18 -33.29 -2.73
N SER A 174 0.87 -33.19 -4.01
CA SER A 174 1.00 -31.92 -4.74
C SER A 174 -0.08 -30.90 -4.35
N ALA A 175 0.38 -29.74 -3.87
CA ALA A 175 -0.37 -28.50 -3.90
C ALA A 175 -0.29 -27.87 -5.31
N LEU A 176 -1.42 -27.36 -5.81
CA LEU A 176 -1.55 -26.74 -7.13
C LEU A 176 -1.47 -25.22 -7.02
N ARG A 177 -0.57 -24.60 -7.77
CA ARG A 177 -0.34 -23.14 -7.78
C ARG A 177 -0.61 -22.57 -9.16
N LEU A 178 -1.58 -21.67 -9.25
CA LEU A 178 -2.00 -21.01 -10.48
C LEU A 178 -1.62 -19.54 -10.47
N GLN A 179 -0.93 -19.09 -11.53
CA GLN A 179 -0.71 -17.67 -11.77
C GLN A 179 -1.52 -17.21 -12.97
N PHE A 180 -2.30 -16.14 -12.77
CA PHE A 180 -3.08 -15.50 -13.81
C PHE A 180 -2.29 -14.36 -14.46
N ASN A 181 -2.65 -14.01 -15.69
CA ASN A 181 -2.06 -12.91 -16.44
C ASN A 181 -2.65 -11.53 -16.09
N GLN A 182 -3.49 -11.45 -15.06
CA GLN A 182 -4.05 -10.22 -14.49
C GLN A 182 -4.19 -10.38 -12.97
N MET A 183 -4.17 -9.26 -12.25
CA MET A 183 -4.66 -9.24 -10.86
C MET A 183 -6.13 -9.69 -10.83
N LEU A 184 -6.51 -10.49 -9.85
CA LEU A 184 -7.86 -11.05 -9.73
C LEU A 184 -8.75 -10.16 -8.86
N ASN A 185 -10.05 -10.16 -9.17
CA ASN A 185 -11.06 -9.85 -8.18
C ASN A 185 -11.30 -11.11 -7.33
N THR A 186 -10.75 -11.10 -6.13
CA THR A 186 -10.69 -12.28 -5.24
C THR A 186 -12.06 -12.76 -4.77
N ASP A 187 -13.07 -11.87 -4.70
CA ASP A 187 -14.43 -12.20 -4.25
C ASP A 187 -15.15 -13.19 -5.20
N THR A 188 -14.65 -13.26 -6.43
CA THR A 188 -15.13 -14.16 -7.46
C THR A 188 -14.49 -15.55 -7.43
N VAL A 189 -13.51 -15.75 -6.54
CA VAL A 189 -12.75 -17.00 -6.42
C VAL A 189 -13.24 -17.79 -5.21
N ARG A 190 -14.04 -18.83 -5.45
CA ARG A 190 -14.63 -19.70 -4.43
C ARG A 190 -14.33 -21.16 -4.75
N TYR A 191 -13.86 -21.90 -3.74
CA TYR A 191 -13.58 -23.33 -3.87
C TYR A 191 -14.84 -24.17 -3.60
N GLY A 192 -15.06 -25.22 -4.38
CA GLY A 192 -16.19 -26.12 -4.21
C GLY A 192 -16.59 -26.82 -5.50
N ASP A 193 -17.83 -27.33 -5.55
CA ASP A 193 -18.39 -27.97 -6.75
C ASP A 193 -18.66 -26.92 -7.84
N THR A 194 -17.95 -27.04 -8.98
CA THR A 194 -18.07 -26.10 -10.10
C THR A 194 -19.34 -26.29 -10.93
N ASP A 195 -20.03 -27.42 -10.79
CA ASP A 195 -21.38 -27.62 -11.36
C ASP A 195 -22.46 -26.94 -10.52
N ALA A 196 -22.12 -26.43 -9.33
CA ALA A 196 -22.98 -25.62 -8.45
C ALA A 196 -22.67 -24.11 -8.58
N ASP A 197 -22.04 -23.51 -7.57
CA ASP A 197 -21.78 -22.06 -7.47
C ASP A 197 -20.29 -21.72 -7.24
N ALA A 198 -19.42 -22.73 -7.13
CA ALA A 198 -17.99 -22.51 -7.00
C ALA A 198 -17.34 -22.10 -8.33
N SER A 199 -16.21 -21.40 -8.23
CA SER A 199 -15.43 -20.97 -9.40
C SER A 199 -14.24 -21.88 -9.68
N ILE A 200 -13.75 -22.60 -8.66
CA ILE A 200 -12.57 -23.48 -8.75
C ILE A 200 -12.86 -24.81 -8.02
N GLU A 201 -12.44 -25.92 -8.62
CA GLU A 201 -12.61 -27.26 -8.07
C GLU A 201 -11.41 -28.16 -8.39
N LEU A 202 -10.94 -28.94 -7.41
CA LEU A 202 -10.20 -30.17 -7.69
C LEU A 202 -11.16 -31.36 -7.57
N GLU A 203 -11.45 -32.03 -8.68
CA GLU A 203 -12.40 -33.13 -8.75
C GLU A 203 -11.69 -34.50 -8.80
N HIS A 204 -12.26 -35.47 -8.10
CA HIS A 204 -11.96 -36.89 -8.24
C HIS A 204 -13.26 -37.71 -8.35
N GLN A 205 -13.44 -38.42 -9.47
CA GLN A 205 -14.59 -39.29 -9.72
C GLN A 205 -15.96 -38.59 -9.54
N GLY A 206 -16.08 -37.32 -9.96
CA GLY A 206 -17.30 -36.52 -9.81
C GLY A 206 -17.56 -36.02 -8.39
N GLN A 207 -16.54 -36.03 -7.52
CA GLN A 207 -16.60 -35.47 -6.18
C GLN A 207 -15.50 -34.43 -5.98
N THR A 208 -15.84 -33.32 -5.34
CA THR A 208 -14.86 -32.31 -4.92
C THR A 208 -13.91 -32.88 -3.87
N VAL A 209 -12.61 -32.74 -4.10
CA VAL A 209 -11.55 -33.08 -3.15
C VAL A 209 -11.51 -31.99 -2.06
N PRO A 210 -11.52 -32.32 -0.76
CA PRO A 210 -11.31 -31.32 0.28
C PRO A 210 -9.93 -30.68 0.17
N ALA A 211 -9.88 -29.36 0.00
CA ALA A 211 -8.65 -28.60 -0.15
C ALA A 211 -8.77 -27.22 0.49
N ILE A 212 -7.62 -26.65 0.83
CA ILE A 212 -7.47 -25.26 1.25
C ILE A 212 -7.31 -24.40 -0.01
N LEU A 213 -8.02 -23.29 -0.04
CA LEU A 213 -7.88 -22.27 -1.08
C LEU A 213 -7.19 -21.04 -0.49
N LEU A 214 -6.09 -20.62 -1.10
CA LEU A 214 -5.42 -19.35 -0.81
C LEU A 214 -5.43 -18.49 -2.08
N VAL A 215 -5.82 -17.22 -1.95
CA VAL A 215 -5.94 -16.28 -3.09
C VAL A 215 -5.36 -14.92 -2.69
N LYS A 216 -4.43 -14.38 -3.48
CA LYS A 216 -3.96 -12.99 -3.33
C LYS A 216 -3.38 -12.48 -4.65
N GLY A 217 -3.76 -11.27 -5.05
CA GLY A 217 -3.29 -10.68 -6.30
C GLY A 217 -3.68 -11.53 -7.52
N ASN A 218 -2.69 -12.04 -8.26
CA ASN A 218 -2.88 -12.94 -9.39
C ASN A 218 -2.56 -14.42 -9.07
N ALA A 219 -2.33 -14.74 -7.81
CA ALA A 219 -1.91 -16.06 -7.33
C ALA A 219 -3.06 -16.81 -6.64
N VAL A 220 -3.21 -18.09 -6.99
CA VAL A 220 -4.15 -19.03 -6.36
C VAL A 220 -3.43 -20.31 -6.01
N THR A 221 -3.54 -20.77 -4.76
CA THR A 221 -3.09 -22.09 -4.32
C THR A 221 -4.29 -22.95 -3.93
N VAL A 222 -4.35 -24.17 -4.46
CA VAL A 222 -5.27 -25.24 -4.04
C VAL A 222 -4.43 -26.36 -3.43
N ASP A 223 -4.53 -26.53 -2.12
CA ASP A 223 -3.75 -27.50 -1.35
C ASP A 223 -4.66 -28.59 -0.74
N PRO A 224 -4.62 -29.84 -1.24
CA PRO A 224 -5.42 -30.93 -0.69
C PRO A 224 -5.16 -31.14 0.81
N ILE A 225 -6.22 -31.33 1.60
CA ILE A 225 -6.10 -31.53 3.06
C ILE A 225 -5.41 -32.87 3.39
N GLU A 226 -5.60 -33.87 2.54
CA GLU A 226 -4.95 -35.18 2.64
C GLU A 226 -4.17 -35.50 1.36
N ASP A 227 -3.13 -36.33 1.50
CA ASP A 227 -2.44 -36.93 0.36
C ASP A 227 -3.46 -37.58 -0.60
N LEU A 228 -3.36 -37.23 -1.88
CA LEU A 228 -4.12 -37.83 -2.95
C LEU A 228 -3.80 -39.33 -3.11
N ALA A 229 -4.73 -40.07 -3.69
CA ALA A 229 -4.51 -41.48 -4.00
C ALA A 229 -3.58 -41.64 -5.21
N ALA A 230 -2.39 -42.19 -4.97
CA ALA A 230 -1.41 -42.43 -6.03
C ALA A 230 -1.97 -43.37 -7.13
N GLY A 231 -1.75 -43.01 -8.39
CA GLY A 231 -2.25 -43.72 -9.56
C GLY A 231 -3.69 -43.36 -9.98
N GLU A 232 -4.40 -42.57 -9.19
CA GLU A 232 -5.73 -42.08 -9.52
C GLU A 232 -5.68 -40.79 -10.36
N THR A 233 -6.76 -40.52 -11.10
CA THR A 233 -6.90 -39.30 -11.91
C THR A 233 -7.63 -38.21 -11.15
N TYR A 234 -7.11 -36.99 -11.24
CA TYR A 234 -7.65 -35.78 -10.65
C TYR A 234 -7.77 -34.69 -11.71
N THR A 235 -8.82 -33.88 -11.63
CA THR A 235 -9.11 -32.81 -12.59
C THR A 235 -9.28 -31.48 -11.88
N LEU A 236 -8.45 -30.49 -12.20
CA LEU A 236 -8.63 -29.11 -11.78
C LEU A 236 -9.55 -28.39 -12.77
N LYS A 237 -10.65 -27.81 -12.29
CA LYS A 237 -11.63 -27.05 -13.07
C LYS A 237 -11.71 -25.61 -12.58
N LEU A 238 -11.84 -24.67 -13.51
CA LEU A 238 -12.20 -23.28 -13.23
C LEU A 238 -13.28 -22.82 -14.20
N THR A 239 -14.26 -22.08 -13.69
CA THR A 239 -15.37 -21.57 -14.51
C THR A 239 -15.08 -20.16 -15.02
N SER A 240 -15.92 -19.69 -15.94
CA SER A 240 -15.86 -18.29 -16.41
C SER A 240 -16.39 -17.29 -15.38
N SER A 241 -16.67 -17.66 -14.11
CA SER A 241 -17.07 -16.72 -13.05
C SER A 241 -15.89 -15.97 -12.43
N VAL A 242 -14.66 -16.49 -12.54
CA VAL A 242 -13.44 -15.80 -12.11
C VAL A 242 -13.28 -14.49 -12.91
N ARG A 243 -12.98 -13.39 -12.21
CA ARG A 243 -12.81 -12.04 -12.77
C ARG A 243 -11.40 -11.50 -12.56
N GLY A 244 -10.91 -10.78 -13.56
CA GLY A 244 -9.67 -10.00 -13.51
C GLY A 244 -9.89 -8.56 -13.06
N VAL A 245 -8.82 -7.77 -13.11
CA VAL A 245 -8.75 -6.39 -12.60
C VAL A 245 -9.69 -5.41 -13.31
N ASP A 246 -10.07 -5.70 -14.55
CA ASP A 246 -11.01 -4.93 -15.37
C ASP A 246 -12.34 -5.68 -15.59
N ASP A 247 -12.70 -6.56 -14.64
CA ASP A 247 -13.84 -7.47 -14.70
C ASP A 247 -13.83 -8.42 -15.92
N ALA A 248 -12.67 -8.60 -16.57
CA ALA A 248 -12.50 -9.62 -17.61
C ALA A 248 -12.79 -11.01 -17.04
N GLN A 249 -13.61 -11.78 -17.77
CA GLN A 249 -13.95 -13.15 -17.39
C GLN A 249 -12.84 -14.11 -17.79
N LEU A 250 -12.62 -15.18 -17.00
CA LEU A 250 -11.74 -16.28 -17.40
C LEU A 250 -12.21 -16.88 -18.72
N THR A 251 -11.35 -16.79 -19.73
CA THR A 251 -11.72 -17.07 -21.12
C THR A 251 -11.95 -18.56 -21.34
N GLY A 252 -13.21 -18.96 -21.53
CA GLY A 252 -13.58 -20.35 -21.82
C GLY A 252 -13.51 -21.31 -20.64
N GLY A 253 -13.28 -20.81 -19.41
CA GLY A 253 -12.96 -21.65 -18.25
C GLY A 253 -11.55 -22.26 -18.34
N PHE A 254 -11.26 -23.20 -17.45
CA PHE A 254 -10.01 -23.97 -17.46
C PHE A 254 -10.28 -25.39 -16.97
N GLU A 255 -9.69 -26.39 -17.62
CA GLU A 255 -9.74 -27.77 -17.16
C GLU A 255 -8.41 -28.46 -17.45
N LYS A 256 -7.84 -29.13 -16.45
CA LYS A 256 -6.64 -29.95 -16.64
C LYS A 256 -6.66 -31.17 -15.72
N SER A 257 -6.27 -32.33 -16.26
CA SER A 257 -6.27 -33.60 -15.54
C SER A 257 -4.88 -34.23 -15.49
N TRP A 258 -4.59 -34.91 -14.39
CA TRP A 258 -3.35 -35.65 -14.17
C TRP A 258 -3.61 -36.98 -13.48
N GLN A 259 -2.63 -37.88 -13.58
CA GLN A 259 -2.53 -39.04 -12.70
C GLN A 259 -1.54 -38.73 -11.57
N ALA A 260 -1.94 -38.92 -10.31
CA ALA A 260 -1.06 -38.64 -9.17
C ALA A 260 0.11 -39.63 -9.08
N GLY A 261 1.34 -39.12 -9.06
CA GLY A 261 2.55 -39.93 -8.87
C GLY A 261 2.68 -40.48 -7.45
N ASN A 262 3.27 -41.67 -7.31
CA ASN A 262 3.48 -42.30 -6.00
C ASN A 262 4.79 -41.81 -5.36
N SER A 263 4.73 -41.12 -4.23
CA SER A 263 5.92 -40.65 -3.53
C SER A 263 6.55 -41.66 -2.57
N LYS A 264 5.85 -42.74 -2.23
CA LYS A 264 6.21 -43.64 -1.12
C LYS A 264 7.23 -44.74 -1.53
N PRO A 265 8.13 -45.16 -0.61
CA PRO A 265 8.38 -44.58 0.71
C PRO A 265 9.14 -43.26 0.62
N ARG A 266 8.74 -42.27 1.42
CA ARG A 266 9.39 -40.95 1.51
C ARG A 266 10.63 -41.02 2.41
N ALA A 267 11.61 -40.16 2.12
CA ALA A 267 12.75 -39.92 3.00
C ALA A 267 12.69 -38.50 3.55
N THR A 268 12.92 -38.32 4.84
CA THR A 268 13.00 -36.98 5.44
C THR A 268 14.45 -36.48 5.38
N LEU A 269 14.63 -35.29 4.80
CA LEU A 269 15.87 -34.54 4.80
C LEU A 269 15.69 -33.32 5.70
N VAL A 270 16.43 -33.31 6.81
CA VAL A 270 16.48 -32.18 7.73
C VAL A 270 17.67 -31.30 7.36
N GLN A 271 17.40 -30.01 7.13
CA GLN A 271 18.38 -28.99 6.80
C GLN A 271 18.33 -27.84 7.79
N GLU A 272 19.49 -27.37 8.22
CA GLU A 272 19.64 -26.19 9.08
C GLU A 272 19.82 -24.95 8.22
N VAL A 273 19.09 -23.88 8.56
CA VAL A 273 19.33 -22.52 8.03
C VAL A 273 20.53 -21.93 8.76
N VAL A 274 21.65 -21.74 8.05
CA VAL A 274 22.93 -21.36 8.65
C VAL A 274 22.98 -19.87 8.96
N LYS A 275 23.26 -19.48 10.19
CA LYS A 275 23.30 -18.06 10.58
C LYS A 275 24.45 -17.31 9.91
N ALA A 276 24.21 -16.05 9.52
CA ALA A 276 25.26 -15.14 9.04
C ALA A 276 26.35 -14.90 10.10
N SER A 277 25.93 -14.71 11.35
CA SER A 277 26.81 -14.51 12.50
C SER A 277 26.17 -15.02 13.79
N ASP A 278 27.00 -15.21 14.82
CA ASP A 278 26.54 -15.59 16.17
C ASP A 278 26.24 -14.36 17.07
N VAL A 279 26.36 -13.14 16.53
CA VAL A 279 26.09 -11.90 17.26
C VAL A 279 24.59 -11.69 17.36
N GLN A 280 24.10 -11.26 18.53
CA GLN A 280 22.66 -11.03 18.74
C GLN A 280 22.20 -9.65 18.25
N GLU A 281 23.05 -8.64 18.41
CA GLU A 281 22.77 -7.27 18.00
C GLU A 281 23.17 -7.08 16.54
N ASP A 282 22.20 -6.74 15.68
CA ASP A 282 22.38 -6.55 14.24
C ASP A 282 23.22 -7.65 13.57
N PRO A 283 22.77 -8.92 13.59
CA PRO A 283 23.54 -10.07 13.10
C PRO A 283 23.93 -9.98 11.62
N CYS A 284 23.19 -9.20 10.84
CA CYS A 284 23.31 -9.12 9.39
C CYS A 284 24.37 -8.13 8.93
N ASN A 285 24.62 -7.05 9.69
CA ASN A 285 25.58 -6.01 9.30
C ASN A 285 26.94 -6.12 10.04
N GLN A 286 27.20 -7.23 10.75
CA GLN A 286 28.45 -7.44 11.46
C GLN A 286 29.66 -7.63 10.53
N VAL A 287 30.81 -7.08 10.93
CA VAL A 287 32.08 -7.30 10.25
C VAL A 287 32.47 -8.78 10.34
N GLY A 288 32.63 -9.43 9.19
CA GLY A 288 33.00 -10.84 9.09
C GLY A 288 31.83 -11.82 9.13
N ALA A 289 30.58 -11.34 9.01
CA ALA A 289 29.42 -12.18 8.75
C ALA A 289 29.66 -13.06 7.50
N LEU A 290 29.14 -14.30 7.55
CA LEU A 290 29.18 -15.21 6.41
C LEU A 290 28.34 -14.64 5.28
N THR A 291 28.87 -14.67 4.06
CA THR A 291 28.21 -14.16 2.86
C THR A 291 27.70 -15.30 1.99
N ALA A 292 26.52 -15.14 1.40
CA ALA A 292 25.96 -16.06 0.44
C ALA A 292 26.76 -16.05 -0.88
N LYS A 293 27.03 -17.24 -1.43
CA LYS A 293 27.87 -17.37 -2.64
C LYS A 293 27.22 -16.82 -3.91
N LEU A 294 25.89 -16.75 -3.93
CA LEU A 294 25.10 -16.33 -5.10
C LEU A 294 24.84 -14.83 -5.13
N THR A 295 24.77 -14.15 -3.99
CA THR A 295 24.40 -12.73 -3.92
C THR A 295 25.51 -11.84 -3.38
N GLY A 296 26.43 -12.40 -2.57
CA GLY A 296 27.42 -11.62 -1.82
C GLY A 296 26.87 -11.00 -0.53
N GLU A 297 25.55 -11.05 -0.34
CA GLU A 297 24.87 -10.54 0.86
C GLU A 297 25.10 -11.43 2.08
N ALA A 298 24.82 -10.90 3.27
CA ALA A 298 24.86 -11.67 4.51
C ALA A 298 23.93 -12.90 4.43
N MET A 299 24.46 -14.07 4.77
CA MET A 299 23.83 -15.37 4.58
C MET A 299 22.54 -15.51 5.42
N ASN A 300 21.43 -15.86 4.77
CA ASN A 300 20.10 -15.97 5.39
C ASN A 300 19.59 -14.66 6.04
N CYS A 301 20.15 -13.51 5.68
CA CYS A 301 19.59 -12.21 6.01
C CYS A 301 18.68 -11.71 4.91
N VAL A 302 17.55 -11.11 5.29
CA VAL A 302 16.59 -10.52 4.38
C VAL A 302 16.53 -9.02 4.66
N PRO A 303 17.24 -8.18 3.88
CA PRO A 303 17.11 -6.74 3.99
C PRO A 303 15.73 -6.33 3.50
N LEU A 304 15.04 -5.43 4.21
CA LEU A 304 13.77 -4.86 3.77
C LEU A 304 14.00 -3.41 3.34
N GLN A 305 14.05 -3.18 2.03
CA GLN A 305 14.31 -1.87 1.45
C GLN A 305 13.00 -1.14 1.13
N SER A 306 12.76 0.01 1.76
CA SER A 306 11.62 0.88 1.49
C SER A 306 11.91 2.33 1.89
N THR A 307 11.12 3.28 1.41
CA THR A 307 11.17 4.69 1.82
C THR A 307 10.76 4.85 3.29
N LEU A 308 9.78 4.07 3.74
CA LEU A 308 9.29 4.12 5.12
C LEU A 308 10.24 3.47 6.13
N LEU A 309 10.85 2.30 5.84
CA LEU A 309 11.77 1.58 6.74
C LEU A 309 13.26 1.84 6.46
N GLY A 310 13.61 2.49 5.35
CA GLY A 310 15.01 2.66 4.95
C GLY A 310 15.59 1.40 4.30
N SER A 311 16.93 1.32 4.25
CA SER A 311 17.64 0.29 3.48
C SER A 311 18.62 -0.58 4.29
N LYS A 312 18.68 -0.40 5.62
CA LYS A 312 19.70 -1.04 6.48
C LYS A 312 19.14 -2.16 7.36
N ASP A 313 17.84 -2.18 7.58
CA ASP A 313 17.21 -3.15 8.46
C ASP A 313 17.04 -4.49 7.75
N ALA A 314 17.51 -5.56 8.39
CA ALA A 314 17.47 -6.91 7.86
C ALA A 314 17.09 -7.90 8.96
N THR A 315 16.29 -8.90 8.59
CA THR A 315 15.94 -10.00 9.48
C THR A 315 16.76 -11.25 9.16
N LEU A 316 17.46 -11.79 10.16
CA LEU A 316 18.21 -13.04 10.05
C LEU A 316 17.24 -14.22 10.21
N GLN A 317 17.12 -15.03 9.16
CA GLN A 317 16.32 -16.26 9.17
C GLN A 317 17.09 -17.40 9.86
N SER A 318 16.36 -18.19 10.63
CA SER A 318 16.89 -19.36 11.34
C SER A 318 15.81 -20.44 11.50
N GLY A 319 16.26 -21.67 11.78
CA GLY A 319 15.38 -22.81 11.98
C GLY A 319 15.85 -24.05 11.24
N ASN A 320 15.01 -25.09 11.27
CA ASN A 320 15.21 -26.33 10.53
C ASN A 320 14.09 -26.54 9.53
N VAL A 321 14.45 -26.88 8.30
CA VAL A 321 13.52 -27.27 7.25
C VAL A 321 13.46 -28.79 7.17
N TYR A 322 12.25 -29.32 7.16
CA TYR A 322 11.95 -30.75 7.12
C TYR A 322 11.37 -31.11 5.75
N ALA A 323 12.23 -31.44 4.80
CA ALA A 323 11.81 -31.81 3.46
C ALA A 323 11.51 -33.31 3.37
N GLU A 324 10.33 -33.67 2.87
CA GLU A 324 9.96 -35.02 2.51
C GLU A 324 10.25 -35.26 1.03
N LEU A 325 11.27 -36.06 0.72
CA LEU A 325 11.60 -36.43 -0.66
C LEU A 325 10.78 -37.63 -1.10
N ALA A 326 10.25 -37.55 -2.32
CA ALA A 326 9.73 -38.72 -3.01
C ALA A 326 10.83 -39.78 -3.19
N HIS A 327 10.43 -41.04 -3.40
CA HIS A 327 11.38 -42.13 -3.59
C HIS A 327 12.28 -41.90 -4.82
N LEU A 328 13.48 -41.33 -4.60
CA LEU A 328 14.41 -40.86 -5.65
C LEU A 328 14.66 -41.87 -6.79
N PRO A 329 14.78 -43.19 -6.55
CA PRO A 329 14.94 -44.15 -7.64
C PRO A 329 13.81 -44.17 -8.68
N ASN A 330 12.60 -43.73 -8.30
CA ASN A 330 11.47 -43.62 -9.22
C ASN A 330 11.45 -42.30 -9.98
N TYR A 331 12.20 -41.30 -9.52
CA TYR A 331 12.21 -39.92 -10.04
C TYR A 331 13.65 -39.39 -10.18
N PRO A 332 14.49 -40.03 -11.03
CA PRO A 332 15.92 -39.72 -11.13
C PRO A 332 16.20 -38.37 -11.80
N ASP A 333 15.34 -37.97 -12.74
CA ASP A 333 15.53 -36.77 -13.56
C ASP A 333 15.05 -35.52 -12.79
N VAL A 334 13.75 -35.49 -12.47
CA VAL A 334 13.13 -34.45 -11.62
C VAL A 334 12.75 -35.10 -10.31
N SER A 335 13.44 -34.76 -9.22
CA SER A 335 13.17 -35.36 -7.91
C SER A 335 12.27 -34.44 -7.06
N PRO A 336 10.99 -34.80 -6.83
CA PRO A 336 10.07 -33.96 -6.07
C PRO A 336 10.30 -34.07 -4.57
N LEU A 337 10.09 -32.96 -3.87
CA LEU A 337 10.05 -32.88 -2.43
C LEU A 337 8.92 -31.99 -1.96
N ARG A 338 8.53 -32.16 -0.70
CA ARG A 338 7.53 -31.35 -0.01
C ARG A 338 8.09 -30.82 1.30
N ILE A 339 7.73 -29.59 1.66
CA ILE A 339 7.83 -29.12 3.04
C ILE A 339 6.40 -28.95 3.53
N ALA A 340 6.06 -29.61 4.63
CA ALA A 340 4.69 -29.68 5.10
C ALA A 340 4.16 -28.30 5.51
N ARG A 341 2.86 -28.06 5.29
CA ARG A 341 2.07 -26.99 5.90
C ARG A 341 2.36 -26.92 7.40
N ASN A 342 2.30 -25.72 7.97
CA ASN A 342 2.62 -25.43 9.36
C ASN A 342 4.12 -25.59 9.73
N SER A 343 5.01 -25.69 8.73
CA SER A 343 6.45 -25.50 8.97
C SER A 343 6.73 -24.05 9.37
N LEU A 344 7.69 -23.85 10.28
CA LEU A 344 8.05 -22.56 10.84
C LEU A 344 9.53 -22.24 10.61
N LEU A 345 9.79 -21.04 10.11
CA LEU A 345 11.09 -20.37 10.19
C LEU A 345 10.95 -19.13 11.08
N THR A 346 12.05 -18.75 11.73
CA THR A 346 12.08 -17.58 12.63
C THR A 346 13.09 -16.58 12.13
N GLY A 347 12.60 -15.37 11.86
CA GLY A 347 13.39 -14.17 11.60
C GLY A 347 13.68 -13.41 12.90
N SER A 348 14.86 -12.78 12.98
CA SER A 348 15.21 -11.89 14.09
C SER A 348 14.38 -10.59 14.08
N ASN A 349 14.37 -9.91 15.24
CA ASN A 349 13.79 -8.59 15.43
C ASN A 349 14.22 -7.55 14.38
N ILE A 350 13.27 -6.71 14.00
CA ILE A 350 13.45 -5.47 13.26
C ILE A 350 12.93 -4.31 14.11
N ASP A 351 13.73 -3.26 14.27
CA ASP A 351 13.26 -2.01 14.85
C ASP A 351 12.57 -1.17 13.76
N VAL A 352 11.32 -0.80 14.00
CA VAL A 352 10.54 0.00 13.06
C VAL A 352 11.05 1.43 13.11
N LYS A 353 11.37 1.98 11.94
CA LYS A 353 11.78 3.37 11.77
C LYS A 353 10.78 4.08 10.87
N VAL A 354 10.61 5.38 11.07
CA VAL A 354 9.86 6.28 10.20
C VAL A 354 10.84 6.95 9.24
N GLY A 355 10.58 6.84 7.94
CA GLY A 355 11.47 7.36 6.90
C GLY A 355 12.87 6.75 6.91
N GLY A 356 13.05 5.61 7.57
CA GLY A 356 14.24 4.77 7.52
C GLY A 356 15.37 5.01 8.52
N ASP A 357 15.36 6.11 9.26
CA ASP A 357 16.37 6.34 10.30
C ASP A 357 15.77 6.82 11.64
N VAL A 358 14.58 7.44 11.66
CA VAL A 358 13.95 7.92 12.91
C VAL A 358 13.27 6.76 13.64
N PRO A 359 13.71 6.35 14.84
CA PRO A 359 13.10 5.23 15.56
C PRO A 359 11.63 5.50 15.88
N ALA A 360 10.75 4.55 15.53
CA ALA A 360 9.32 4.64 15.85
C ALA A 360 9.00 4.29 17.31
N GLY A 361 9.99 3.75 18.05
CA GLY A 361 9.78 3.20 19.39
C GLY A 361 9.12 1.81 19.41
N ILE A 362 9.01 1.17 18.24
CA ILE A 362 8.35 -0.13 18.07
C ILE A 362 9.36 -1.13 17.50
N SER A 363 9.37 -2.33 18.06
CA SER A 363 10.19 -3.46 17.65
C SER A 363 9.27 -4.62 17.32
N THR A 364 9.58 -5.39 16.28
CA THR A 364 8.75 -6.53 15.87
C THR A 364 8.78 -7.67 16.88
N GLY A 365 9.84 -7.77 17.69
CA GLY A 365 10.20 -9.04 18.31
C GLY A 365 10.56 -10.08 17.24
N ASP A 366 10.58 -11.36 17.59
CA ASP A 366 10.83 -12.40 16.58
C ASP A 366 9.72 -12.40 15.51
N ILE A 367 10.12 -12.61 14.26
CA ILE A 367 9.21 -12.65 13.11
C ILE A 367 9.01 -14.11 12.72
N SER A 368 7.79 -14.62 12.85
CA SER A 368 7.43 -15.96 12.43
C SER A 368 7.10 -15.98 10.93
N VAL A 369 7.72 -16.91 10.20
CA VAL A 369 7.41 -17.23 8.81
C VAL A 369 6.78 -18.63 8.77
N THR A 370 5.45 -18.68 8.75
CA THR A 370 4.67 -19.92 8.83
C THR A 370 4.17 -20.33 7.45
N PHE A 371 4.38 -21.59 7.08
CA PHE A 371 3.93 -22.14 5.80
C PHE A 371 2.42 -22.40 5.82
N LEU A 372 1.66 -21.68 4.98
CA LEU A 372 0.20 -21.73 4.94
C LEU A 372 -0.36 -22.94 4.18
N SER A 373 0.43 -23.46 3.24
CA SER A 373 0.18 -24.66 2.44
C SER A 373 1.43 -25.52 2.33
N ASP A 374 1.29 -26.75 1.82
CA ASP A 374 2.43 -27.59 1.45
C ASP A 374 3.29 -26.89 0.38
N ALA A 375 4.55 -26.63 0.71
CA ALA A 375 5.50 -26.07 -0.24
C ALA A 375 6.01 -27.16 -1.19
N SER A 376 6.01 -26.84 -2.48
CA SER A 376 6.42 -27.76 -3.54
C SER A 376 7.87 -27.52 -3.92
N GLY A 377 8.68 -28.58 -3.92
CA GLY A 377 10.09 -28.51 -4.28
C GLY A 377 10.50 -29.51 -5.34
N TYR A 378 11.48 -29.13 -6.16
CA TYR A 378 12.01 -29.97 -7.23
C TYR A 378 13.53 -29.84 -7.33
N LEU A 379 14.23 -30.98 -7.35
CA LEU A 379 15.63 -31.07 -7.77
C LEU A 379 15.67 -31.42 -9.26
N LEU A 380 16.12 -30.47 -10.06
CA LEU A 380 16.15 -30.53 -11.51
C LEU A 380 17.58 -30.77 -12.01
N PRO A 381 17.76 -31.37 -13.19
CA PRO A 381 19.03 -31.33 -13.91
C PRO A 381 19.45 -29.88 -14.16
N ASN A 382 20.74 -29.64 -14.38
CA ASN A 382 21.20 -28.30 -14.71
C ASN A 382 20.78 -27.96 -16.16
N PRO A 383 19.99 -26.89 -16.39
CA PRO A 383 19.51 -26.55 -17.74
C PRO A 383 20.61 -25.95 -18.63
N TYR A 384 21.74 -25.53 -18.04
CA TYR A 384 22.81 -24.82 -18.74
C TYR A 384 24.04 -25.69 -19.02
N SER A 385 24.15 -26.85 -18.37
CA SER A 385 25.32 -27.74 -18.50
C SER A 385 24.95 -29.21 -18.28
N ASP A 386 25.45 -30.07 -19.15
CA ASP A 386 25.37 -31.53 -19.01
C ASP A 386 26.57 -32.12 -18.23
N ALA A 387 27.45 -31.28 -17.70
CA ALA A 387 28.62 -31.73 -16.96
C ALA A 387 28.21 -32.48 -15.68
N HIS A 388 28.93 -33.55 -15.34
CA HIS A 388 28.60 -34.37 -14.18
C HIS A 388 28.78 -33.62 -12.85
N GLU A 389 29.72 -32.66 -12.85
CA GLU A 389 29.99 -31.74 -11.76
C GLU A 389 29.02 -30.56 -11.69
N ALA A 390 28.15 -30.36 -12.68
CA ALA A 390 27.18 -29.27 -12.68
C ALA A 390 26.19 -29.46 -11.50
N PRO A 391 25.96 -28.42 -10.68
CA PRO A 391 25.00 -28.51 -9.58
C PRO A 391 23.59 -28.80 -10.09
N LYS A 392 22.83 -29.63 -9.37
CA LYS A 392 21.38 -29.74 -9.62
C LYS A 392 20.72 -28.40 -9.29
N GLN A 393 19.71 -28.01 -10.06
CA GLN A 393 18.91 -26.83 -9.75
C GLN A 393 17.84 -27.19 -8.72
N VAL A 394 17.55 -26.27 -7.82
CA VAL A 394 16.49 -26.35 -6.82
C VAL A 394 15.45 -25.31 -7.18
N ARG A 395 14.18 -25.71 -7.24
CA ARG A 395 13.04 -24.78 -7.25
C ARG A 395 12.13 -25.11 -6.09
N LEU A 396 11.80 -24.12 -5.27
CA LEU A 396 10.86 -24.22 -4.16
C LEU A 396 9.78 -23.15 -4.34
N TYR A 397 8.53 -23.55 -4.18
CA TYR A 397 7.36 -22.66 -4.23
C TYR A 397 6.61 -22.79 -2.92
N MET A 398 6.40 -21.68 -2.23
CA MET A 398 5.78 -21.65 -0.91
C MET A 398 4.83 -20.47 -0.74
N ASP A 399 3.80 -20.68 0.07
CA ASP A 399 2.88 -19.63 0.52
C ASP A 399 3.08 -19.47 2.02
N VAL A 400 3.41 -18.27 2.46
CA VAL A 400 3.84 -18.04 3.85
C VAL A 400 3.08 -16.89 4.49
N SER A 401 2.81 -17.01 5.78
CA SER A 401 2.41 -15.91 6.65
C SER A 401 3.64 -15.32 7.31
N MET A 402 3.77 -14.01 7.26
CA MET A 402 4.70 -13.25 8.09
C MET A 402 3.93 -12.69 9.28
N THR A 403 4.38 -12.94 10.50
CA THR A 403 3.71 -12.52 11.75
C THR A 403 4.77 -12.00 12.73
N ALA A 404 4.52 -10.86 13.37
CA ALA A 404 5.42 -10.31 14.39
C ALA A 404 4.98 -10.70 15.80
N GLU A 405 5.94 -10.89 16.72
CA GLU A 405 5.64 -11.18 18.12
C GLU A 405 4.97 -10.00 18.83
N ASN A 406 5.45 -8.78 18.59
CA ASN A 406 4.89 -7.56 19.17
C ASN A 406 3.52 -7.23 18.52
N PRO A 407 2.42 -7.08 19.30
CA PRO A 407 1.09 -6.78 18.78
C PRO A 407 0.99 -5.55 17.86
N GLU A 408 1.65 -4.44 18.22
CA GLU A 408 1.60 -3.19 17.45
C GLU A 408 2.29 -3.36 16.10
N ALA A 409 3.47 -3.99 16.10
CA ALA A 409 4.18 -4.33 14.88
C ALA A 409 3.45 -5.39 14.05
N ASN A 410 2.76 -6.34 14.70
CA ASN A 410 2.03 -7.39 14.03
C ASN A 410 0.83 -6.83 13.25
N GLY A 411 0.09 -5.87 13.82
CA GLY A 411 -0.96 -5.15 13.08
C GLY A 411 -0.43 -4.44 11.83
N ALA A 412 0.82 -3.96 11.87
CA ALA A 412 1.49 -3.27 10.77
C ALA A 412 2.09 -4.17 9.68
N LEU A 413 2.55 -5.37 10.04
CA LEU A 413 3.39 -6.22 9.19
C LEU A 413 2.78 -7.57 8.84
N SER A 414 1.81 -8.05 9.63
CA SER A 414 1.15 -9.34 9.41
C SER A 414 0.61 -9.42 7.98
N GLN A 415 1.02 -10.42 7.21
CA GLN A 415 0.52 -10.60 5.84
C GLN A 415 0.84 -11.97 5.26
N THR A 416 0.03 -12.37 4.29
CA THR A 416 0.29 -13.51 3.39
C THR A 416 1.21 -13.07 2.25
N LEU A 417 2.30 -13.79 2.05
CA LEU A 417 3.14 -13.73 0.86
C LEU A 417 2.90 -14.99 0.03
N MET A 418 2.20 -14.84 -1.09
CA MET A 418 1.83 -15.95 -1.99
C MET A 418 2.94 -16.21 -3.01
N HIS A 419 3.10 -17.47 -3.38
CA HIS A 419 4.00 -17.94 -4.45
C HIS A 419 5.44 -17.43 -4.31
N VAL A 420 5.96 -17.38 -3.08
CA VAL A 420 7.38 -17.09 -2.87
C VAL A 420 8.19 -18.20 -3.53
N GLU A 421 8.99 -17.83 -4.53
CA GLU A 421 9.82 -18.74 -5.30
C GLU A 421 11.28 -18.60 -4.89
N LEU A 422 11.90 -19.72 -4.49
CA LEU A 422 13.33 -19.84 -4.31
C LEU A 422 13.92 -20.66 -5.46
N ASN A 423 14.91 -20.08 -6.15
CA ASN A 423 15.68 -20.75 -7.17
C ASN A 423 17.15 -20.83 -6.77
N GLY A 424 17.73 -22.02 -6.80
CA GLY A 424 19.07 -22.23 -6.29
C GLY A 424 19.77 -23.44 -6.87
N MET A 425 20.94 -23.75 -6.29
CA MET A 425 21.74 -24.92 -6.62
C MET A 425 21.85 -25.84 -5.41
N ALA A 426 21.77 -27.15 -5.65
CA ALA A 426 22.06 -28.18 -4.67
C ALA A 426 23.39 -28.88 -5.00
N LEU A 427 24.26 -28.96 -3.99
CA LEU A 427 25.58 -29.57 -4.06
C LEU A 427 25.75 -30.54 -2.90
N VAL A 428 26.42 -31.68 -3.14
CA VAL A 428 26.85 -32.57 -2.05
C VAL A 428 28.30 -32.29 -1.73
N GLN A 429 28.55 -31.67 -0.57
CA GLN A 429 29.89 -31.36 -0.08
C GLN A 429 30.17 -32.11 1.22
N ASN A 430 31.28 -32.84 1.27
CA ASN A 430 31.67 -33.63 2.45
C ASN A 430 30.57 -34.58 2.96
N GLY A 431 29.77 -35.14 2.04
CA GLY A 431 28.64 -36.03 2.38
C GLY A 431 27.39 -35.32 2.91
N ARG A 432 27.36 -33.98 2.94
CA ARG A 432 26.20 -33.16 3.32
C ARG A 432 25.64 -32.47 2.08
N MET A 433 24.31 -32.37 2.00
CA MET A 433 23.65 -31.57 0.96
C MET A 433 23.64 -30.10 1.40
N GLU A 434 24.19 -29.23 0.55
CA GLU A 434 24.15 -27.78 0.69
C GLU A 434 23.28 -27.20 -0.42
N ILE A 435 22.37 -26.31 -0.04
CA ILE A 435 21.50 -25.58 -0.97
C ILE A 435 21.80 -24.09 -0.81
N ASP A 436 22.22 -23.47 -1.90
CA ASP A 436 22.37 -22.02 -2.04
C ASP A 436 21.24 -21.54 -2.96
N ALA A 437 20.34 -20.66 -2.50
CA ALA A 437 19.17 -20.23 -3.25
C ALA A 437 18.89 -18.73 -3.14
N VAL A 438 18.30 -18.17 -4.19
CA VAL A 438 17.88 -16.77 -4.29
C VAL A 438 16.37 -16.71 -4.51
N GLY A 439 15.72 -15.76 -3.87
CA GLY A 439 14.33 -15.39 -4.13
C GLY A 439 14.08 -13.96 -3.74
N ILE A 440 12.86 -13.47 -3.98
CA ILE A 440 12.44 -12.12 -3.62
C ILE A 440 11.15 -12.21 -2.80
N VAL A 441 11.04 -11.34 -1.80
CA VAL A 441 9.79 -11.03 -1.09
C VAL A 441 9.54 -9.53 -1.15
N GLU A 442 8.27 -9.17 -1.28
CA GLU A 442 7.87 -7.77 -1.40
C GLU A 442 6.71 -7.47 -0.43
N PRO A 443 6.97 -7.46 0.89
CA PRO A 443 5.93 -7.22 1.87
C PRO A 443 5.43 -5.78 1.80
N LYS A 444 4.13 -5.58 2.04
CA LYS A 444 3.55 -4.26 2.23
C LYS A 444 3.87 -3.77 3.64
N ILE A 445 4.38 -2.56 3.74
CA ILE A 445 4.80 -1.88 4.97
C ILE A 445 3.77 -0.80 5.29
N LEU A 446 3.21 -0.84 6.50
CA LEU A 446 2.19 0.09 6.99
C LEU A 446 1.03 0.29 6.01
N GLY A 447 0.72 -0.73 5.19
CA GLY A 447 -0.30 -0.66 4.15
C GLY A 447 -0.08 0.40 3.05
N GLN A 448 1.04 1.13 3.05
CA GLN A 448 1.28 2.27 2.14
C GLN A 448 2.36 2.01 1.09
N GLU A 449 3.39 1.22 1.40
CA GLU A 449 4.54 1.01 0.50
C GLU A 449 4.87 -0.49 0.38
N THR A 450 5.27 -0.94 -0.81
CA THR A 450 5.81 -2.28 -1.02
C THR A 450 7.33 -2.27 -0.89
N ALA A 451 7.84 -2.90 0.17
CA ALA A 451 9.27 -3.08 0.36
C ALA A 451 9.85 -4.10 -0.64
N PHE A 452 11.16 -4.05 -0.85
CA PHE A 452 11.90 -5.05 -1.61
C PHE A 452 12.84 -5.80 -0.69
N GLY A 453 12.76 -7.14 -0.68
CA GLY A 453 13.66 -7.99 0.07
C GLY A 453 14.26 -9.12 -0.75
N LEU A 454 15.59 -9.13 -0.84
CA LEU A 454 16.37 -10.18 -1.48
C LEU A 454 16.62 -11.33 -0.50
N LEU A 455 16.03 -12.48 -0.76
CA LEU A 455 16.25 -13.70 0.00
C LEU A 455 17.55 -14.38 -0.46
N SER A 456 18.55 -14.45 0.43
CA SER A 456 19.83 -15.12 0.18
C SER A 456 19.95 -16.37 1.05
N PHE A 457 19.30 -17.47 0.64
CA PHE A 457 19.22 -18.68 1.46
C PHE A 457 20.46 -19.58 1.34
N HIS A 458 20.98 -20.03 2.47
CA HIS A 458 21.93 -21.13 2.56
C HIS A 458 21.47 -22.15 3.59
N MET A 459 21.21 -23.37 3.13
CA MET A 459 20.75 -24.48 3.97
C MET A 459 21.70 -25.65 3.89
N LYS A 460 21.98 -26.29 5.03
CA LYS A 460 22.91 -27.40 5.11
C LYS A 460 22.29 -28.60 5.82
N SER A 461 22.28 -29.76 5.18
CA SER A 461 21.74 -30.99 5.77
C SER A 461 22.55 -31.40 7.00
N TYR A 462 21.94 -32.02 8.01
CA TYR A 462 22.69 -32.67 9.09
C TYR A 462 23.54 -33.83 8.58
N GLU A 463 24.70 -34.08 9.21
CA GLU A 463 25.60 -35.18 8.86
C GLU A 463 24.97 -36.56 9.14
N ASP A 464 24.26 -36.67 10.27
CA ASP A 464 23.50 -37.86 10.65
C ASP A 464 22.02 -37.51 10.69
N GLN A 465 21.28 -37.90 9.65
CA GLN A 465 19.84 -37.64 9.53
C GLN A 465 19.01 -38.41 10.56
N GLU A 466 19.50 -39.53 11.10
CA GLU A 466 18.80 -40.28 12.16
C GLU A 466 18.89 -39.56 13.52
N ARG A 467 19.83 -38.62 13.67
CA ARG A 467 20.03 -37.81 14.88
C ARG A 467 19.74 -36.32 14.66
N ALA A 468 19.17 -35.96 13.52
CA ALA A 468 18.75 -34.59 13.27
C ALA A 468 17.67 -34.16 14.28
N PRO A 469 17.62 -32.86 14.67
CA PRO A 469 16.59 -32.34 15.56
C PRO A 469 15.20 -32.68 15.04
N GLN A 470 14.34 -33.21 15.91
CA GLN A 470 12.95 -33.48 15.56
C GLN A 470 12.15 -32.18 15.53
N PRO A 471 11.11 -32.07 14.68
CA PRO A 471 10.23 -30.91 14.67
C PRO A 471 9.58 -30.76 16.05
N VAL A 472 9.51 -29.54 16.55
CA VAL A 472 8.81 -29.22 17.80
C VAL A 472 7.34 -29.02 17.44
N PRO A 473 6.41 -29.86 17.94
CA PRO A 473 5.00 -29.65 17.68
C PRO A 473 4.53 -28.34 18.30
N ASP A 474 3.76 -27.59 17.53
CA ASP A 474 3.06 -26.42 18.03
C ASP A 474 1.90 -26.84 18.94
N MET A 475 1.86 -26.25 20.12
CA MET A 475 0.87 -26.49 21.17
C MET A 475 0.31 -25.18 21.73
N THR A 476 0.60 -24.04 21.09
CA THR A 476 0.11 -22.73 21.52
C THR A 476 -1.22 -22.45 20.85
N SER A 477 -2.20 -21.98 21.61
CA SER A 477 -3.46 -21.52 21.02
C SER A 477 -3.29 -20.13 20.43
N PRO A 478 -3.97 -19.82 19.30
CA PRO A 478 -3.99 -18.47 18.78
C PRO A 478 -4.65 -17.51 19.78
N VAL A 479 -4.11 -16.29 19.88
CA VAL A 479 -4.60 -15.25 20.78
C VAL A 479 -4.94 -13.99 19.99
N LEU A 480 -6.11 -13.42 20.22
CA LEU A 480 -6.46 -12.09 19.70
C LEU A 480 -5.57 -11.03 20.36
N GLN A 481 -4.71 -10.40 19.57
CA GLN A 481 -3.79 -9.36 20.01
C GLN A 481 -4.40 -7.96 19.90
N SER A 482 -5.14 -7.69 18.83
CA SER A 482 -5.81 -6.41 18.61
C SER A 482 -7.04 -6.53 17.72
N MET A 483 -7.93 -5.54 17.83
CA MET A 483 -9.11 -5.40 16.96
C MET A 483 -9.28 -3.95 16.53
N THR A 484 -9.68 -3.75 15.29
CA THR A 484 -10.02 -2.47 14.69
C THR A 484 -11.42 -2.53 14.09
N PRO A 485 -12.29 -1.55 14.30
CA PRO A 485 -12.13 -0.45 15.24
C PRO A 485 -12.04 -0.94 16.70
N ALA A 486 -11.12 -0.35 17.47
CA ALA A 486 -11.03 -0.60 18.90
C ALA A 486 -12.07 0.25 19.63
N ALA A 487 -12.79 -0.35 20.58
CA ALA A 487 -13.66 0.37 21.49
C ALA A 487 -12.83 0.98 22.64
N ASN A 488 -13.15 2.21 23.03
CA ASN A 488 -12.59 2.86 24.22
C ASN A 488 -13.20 2.27 25.52
N ASP A 489 -12.81 2.79 26.69
CA ASP A 489 -13.28 2.31 28.00
C ASP A 489 -14.81 2.40 28.19
N SER A 490 -15.49 3.23 27.39
CA SER A 490 -16.95 3.36 27.37
C SER A 490 -17.63 2.42 26.37
N GLY A 491 -16.88 1.59 25.64
CA GLY A 491 -17.39 0.70 24.61
C GLY A 491 -17.59 1.38 23.24
N VAL A 492 -17.17 2.63 23.07
CA VAL A 492 -17.38 3.40 21.84
C VAL A 492 -16.13 3.36 20.96
N ALA A 493 -16.30 3.08 19.67
CA ALA A 493 -15.22 3.10 18.68
C ALA A 493 -15.04 4.51 18.08
N ASP A 494 -14.52 5.44 18.89
CA ASP A 494 -14.27 6.85 18.54
C ASP A 494 -13.25 7.05 17.40
N LYS A 495 -12.51 6.00 17.03
CA LYS A 495 -11.55 5.98 15.91
C LYS A 495 -12.06 5.25 14.66
N ALA A 496 -13.37 4.99 14.58
CA ALA A 496 -14.03 4.32 13.47
C ALA A 496 -14.73 5.29 12.51
N ARG A 497 -14.86 4.90 11.25
CA ARG A 497 -15.80 5.47 10.28
C ARG A 497 -16.75 4.39 9.75
N PRO A 498 -17.92 4.78 9.23
CA PRO A 498 -18.86 3.85 8.61
C PRO A 498 -18.27 2.90 7.57
N GLY A 499 -17.29 3.36 6.78
CA GLY A 499 -16.63 2.56 5.76
C GLY A 499 -15.39 1.79 6.22
N ASP A 500 -15.06 1.76 7.50
CA ASP A 500 -13.91 1.00 7.99
C ASP A 500 -14.29 -0.49 8.14
N PRO A 501 -13.41 -1.43 7.72
CA PRO A 501 -13.61 -2.85 7.97
C PRO A 501 -13.40 -3.19 9.45
N ILE A 502 -13.82 -4.39 9.85
CA ILE A 502 -13.47 -4.93 11.17
C ILE A 502 -12.27 -5.88 11.02
N ILE A 503 -11.16 -5.57 11.65
CA ILE A 503 -9.89 -6.29 11.54
C ILE A 503 -9.56 -6.91 12.90
N LEU A 504 -9.25 -8.20 12.93
CA LEU A 504 -8.79 -8.93 14.12
C LEU A 504 -7.40 -9.50 13.86
N ASN A 505 -6.40 -9.07 14.64
CA ASN A 505 -5.02 -9.55 14.54
C ASN A 505 -4.75 -10.61 15.60
N PHE A 506 -4.21 -11.76 15.18
CA PHE A 506 -3.88 -12.89 16.03
C PHE A 506 -2.37 -13.08 16.16
N SER A 507 -1.95 -13.79 17.19
CA SER A 507 -0.54 -14.17 17.43
C SER A 507 0.04 -15.10 16.37
N GLU A 508 -0.80 -15.75 15.57
CA GLU A 508 -0.43 -16.77 14.58
C GLU A 508 -1.58 -16.96 13.56
N PRO A 509 -1.31 -17.51 12.36
CA PRO A 509 -2.35 -17.72 11.35
C PRO A 509 -3.43 -18.73 11.80
N LEU A 510 -4.69 -18.35 11.56
CA LEU A 510 -5.85 -19.24 11.76
C LEU A 510 -5.98 -20.22 10.59
N ASP A 511 -6.57 -21.40 10.84
CA ASP A 511 -6.89 -22.35 9.76
C ASP A 511 -8.17 -21.92 9.02
N PRO A 512 -8.08 -21.52 7.73
CA PRO A 512 -9.24 -21.12 6.94
C PRO A 512 -10.33 -22.20 6.89
N ALA A 513 -9.97 -23.49 6.92
CA ALA A 513 -10.94 -24.58 6.87
C ALA A 513 -11.86 -24.61 8.11
N THR A 514 -11.42 -24.05 9.23
CA THR A 514 -12.25 -23.95 10.45
C THR A 514 -13.13 -22.70 10.46
N LEU A 515 -12.74 -21.63 9.76
CA LEU A 515 -13.52 -20.40 9.62
C LEU A 515 -14.74 -20.57 8.70
N GLU A 516 -14.67 -21.50 7.74
CA GLU A 516 -15.80 -21.85 6.85
C GLU A 516 -16.91 -22.65 7.57
N GLN A 517 -16.66 -23.12 8.79
CA GLN A 517 -17.65 -23.91 9.53
C GLN A 517 -18.81 -23.01 10.01
N PRO A 518 -20.07 -23.50 9.95
CA PRO A 518 -21.22 -22.72 10.44
C PRO A 518 -21.03 -22.25 11.88
N GLY A 519 -21.18 -20.94 12.11
CA GLY A 519 -21.03 -20.30 13.42
C GLY A 519 -19.58 -20.10 13.89
N ALA A 520 -18.59 -20.31 13.02
CA ALA A 520 -17.18 -19.98 13.31
C ALA A 520 -16.96 -18.48 13.42
N VAL A 521 -17.51 -17.71 12.47
CA VAL A 521 -17.57 -16.26 12.50
C VAL A 521 -19.03 -15.83 12.64
N THR A 522 -19.33 -15.06 13.67
CA THR A 522 -20.66 -14.44 13.84
C THR A 522 -20.49 -12.94 13.97
N PHE A 523 -21.16 -12.20 13.10
CA PHE A 523 -21.26 -10.75 13.15
C PHE A 523 -22.70 -10.37 13.50
N THR A 524 -22.86 -9.48 14.48
CA THR A 524 -24.18 -9.01 14.90
C THR A 524 -24.25 -7.50 14.91
N HIS A 525 -25.40 -6.98 14.51
CA HIS A 525 -25.78 -5.57 14.55
C HIS A 525 -27.02 -5.44 15.44
N ASN A 526 -26.91 -4.67 16.52
CA ASN A 526 -27.92 -4.54 17.57
C ASN A 526 -28.43 -5.89 18.13
N GLY A 527 -27.52 -6.86 18.22
CA GLY A 527 -27.80 -8.21 18.70
C GLY A 527 -28.51 -9.12 17.70
N MET A 528 -28.75 -8.66 16.46
CA MET A 528 -29.23 -9.48 15.35
C MET A 528 -28.06 -9.89 14.46
N GLU A 529 -28.00 -11.17 14.09
CA GLU A 529 -26.96 -11.68 13.20
C GLU A 529 -27.13 -11.14 11.77
N GLU A 530 -26.04 -10.66 11.19
CA GLU A 530 -25.94 -10.18 9.82
C GLU A 530 -24.85 -10.93 9.08
N ASN A 531 -24.99 -11.03 7.75
CA ASN A 531 -23.95 -11.63 6.92
C ASN A 531 -22.73 -10.73 6.88
N VAL A 532 -21.56 -11.36 6.95
CA VAL A 532 -20.27 -10.70 6.84
C VAL A 532 -19.39 -11.51 5.90
N GLU A 533 -18.70 -10.82 5.00
CA GLU A 533 -17.65 -11.45 4.20
C GLU A 533 -16.33 -11.36 4.98
N TRP A 534 -15.46 -12.33 4.80
CA TRP A 534 -14.19 -12.35 5.52
C TRP A 534 -13.04 -12.79 4.62
N ALA A 535 -11.85 -12.29 4.95
CA ALA A 535 -10.59 -12.68 4.32
C ALA A 535 -9.51 -12.87 5.39
N LEU A 536 -8.60 -13.82 5.13
CA LEU A 536 -7.38 -13.98 5.92
C LEU A 536 -6.18 -13.41 5.17
N ASP A 537 -5.40 -12.58 5.84
CA ASP A 537 -4.11 -12.09 5.36
C ASP A 537 -3.07 -12.21 6.47
N GLY A 538 -2.22 -13.24 6.40
CA GLY A 538 -1.31 -13.64 7.46
C GLY A 538 -2.07 -14.12 8.70
N ALA A 539 -1.74 -13.55 9.86
CA ALA A 539 -2.43 -13.78 11.12
C ALA A 539 -3.60 -12.79 11.35
N THR A 540 -4.13 -12.17 10.30
CA THR A 540 -5.19 -11.17 10.42
C THR A 540 -6.47 -11.63 9.72
N LEU A 541 -7.58 -11.61 10.45
CA LEU A 541 -8.92 -11.80 9.92
C LEU A 541 -9.55 -10.42 9.65
N VAL A 542 -9.87 -10.16 8.39
CA VAL A 542 -10.57 -8.94 7.96
C VAL A 542 -12.02 -9.32 7.69
N LEU A 543 -12.93 -8.56 8.26
CA LEU A 543 -14.37 -8.70 8.10
C LEU A 543 -14.91 -7.48 7.35
N HIS A 544 -15.65 -7.73 6.27
CA HIS A 544 -16.31 -6.73 5.45
C HIS A 544 -17.83 -6.87 5.66
N PRO A 545 -18.44 -6.03 6.51
CA PRO A 545 -19.89 -5.95 6.62
C PRO A 545 -20.51 -5.59 5.26
N GLN A 546 -21.62 -6.25 4.90
CA GLN A 546 -22.31 -5.95 3.64
C GLN A 546 -22.87 -4.52 3.58
N MET A 547 -23.21 -3.98 4.76
CA MET A 547 -23.64 -2.60 4.93
C MET A 547 -22.60 -1.86 5.78
N PRO A 548 -22.25 -0.61 5.44
CA PRO A 548 -21.36 0.22 6.26
C PRO A 548 -21.83 0.29 7.72
N LEU A 549 -20.87 0.37 8.66
CA LEU A 549 -21.16 0.56 10.08
C LEU A 549 -21.94 1.87 10.29
N VAL A 550 -23.03 1.83 11.04
CA VAL A 550 -23.95 2.96 11.20
C VAL A 550 -23.62 3.68 12.51
N MET A 551 -23.53 5.02 12.45
CA MET A 551 -23.29 5.84 13.64
C MET A 551 -24.36 5.63 14.72
N GLY A 552 -23.94 5.54 15.98
CA GLY A 552 -24.81 5.31 17.14
C GLY A 552 -25.21 3.85 17.40
N GLU A 553 -25.03 2.96 16.43
CA GLU A 553 -25.45 1.57 16.52
C GLU A 553 -24.39 0.66 17.16
N SER A 554 -24.83 -0.48 17.70
CA SER A 554 -23.96 -1.46 18.37
C SER A 554 -23.66 -2.65 17.48
N TYR A 555 -22.41 -3.13 17.52
CA TYR A 555 -21.93 -4.29 16.78
C TYR A 555 -21.18 -5.26 17.68
N ALA A 556 -21.20 -6.54 17.32
CA ALA A 556 -20.36 -7.55 17.96
C ALA A 556 -19.84 -8.59 16.98
N VAL A 557 -18.60 -9.01 17.19
CA VAL A 557 -17.94 -10.12 16.50
C VAL A 557 -17.69 -11.23 17.51
N ALA A 558 -18.15 -12.43 17.19
CA ALA A 558 -17.83 -13.62 17.95
C ALA A 558 -17.10 -14.65 17.08
N LEU A 559 -16.02 -15.21 17.63
CA LEU A 559 -15.35 -16.38 17.06
C LEU A 559 -15.52 -17.57 18.00
N GLY A 560 -16.07 -18.65 17.47
CA GLY A 560 -16.34 -19.88 18.23
C GLY A 560 -15.07 -20.66 18.55
N GLY A 561 -15.12 -21.50 19.60
CA GLY A 561 -13.97 -22.34 20.00
C GLY A 561 -13.64 -23.49 19.04
N GLN A 562 -14.39 -23.64 17.95
CA GLN A 562 -14.08 -24.54 16.84
C GLN A 562 -13.05 -23.96 15.87
N VAL A 563 -12.80 -22.64 15.92
CA VAL A 563 -11.72 -22.01 15.15
C VAL A 563 -10.38 -22.47 15.73
N THR A 564 -9.46 -22.90 14.88
CA THR A 564 -8.11 -23.33 15.28
C THR A 564 -7.04 -22.57 14.52
N ASP A 565 -5.80 -22.65 14.99
CA ASP A 565 -4.62 -22.41 14.15
C ASP A 565 -4.39 -23.57 13.15
N LEU A 566 -3.30 -23.49 12.38
CA LEU A 566 -2.87 -24.52 11.43
C LEU A 566 -2.40 -25.83 12.09
N ALA A 567 -2.04 -25.79 13.38
CA ALA A 567 -1.64 -26.95 14.17
C ALA A 567 -2.85 -27.70 14.79
N GLY A 568 -4.03 -27.09 14.74
CA GLY A 568 -5.26 -27.59 15.34
C GLY A 568 -5.45 -27.19 16.80
N ASN A 569 -4.68 -26.24 17.34
CA ASN A 569 -4.95 -25.73 18.69
C ASN A 569 -6.15 -24.77 18.65
N PRO A 570 -7.13 -24.95 19.56
CA PRO A 570 -8.35 -24.16 19.53
C PRO A 570 -8.11 -22.72 19.99
N LEU A 571 -8.76 -21.78 19.31
CA LEU A 571 -8.88 -20.39 19.71
C LEU A 571 -9.72 -20.28 20.99
N ALA A 572 -9.26 -19.49 21.96
CA ALA A 572 -10.11 -19.06 23.06
C ALA A 572 -11.25 -18.20 22.50
N SER A 573 -12.51 -18.54 22.80
CA SER A 573 -13.68 -17.86 22.23
C SER A 573 -13.55 -16.34 22.30
N VAL A 574 -13.63 -15.68 21.16
CA VAL A 574 -13.61 -14.23 21.07
C VAL A 574 -15.05 -13.73 21.10
N ASN A 575 -15.31 -12.69 21.90
CA ASN A 575 -16.55 -11.93 21.84
C ASN A 575 -16.19 -10.46 22.05
N ALA A 576 -16.08 -9.74 20.94
CA ALA A 576 -15.72 -8.33 20.94
C ALA A 576 -16.94 -7.50 20.53
N THR A 577 -17.21 -6.46 21.30
CA THR A 577 -18.34 -5.56 21.06
C THR A 577 -17.83 -4.14 20.87
N LEU A 578 -18.44 -3.40 19.95
CA LEU A 578 -18.19 -1.98 19.77
C LEU A 578 -19.51 -1.25 19.56
N GLN A 579 -19.57 0.01 19.97
CA GLN A 579 -20.62 0.93 19.57
C GLN A 579 -20.02 2.03 18.69
N MET A 580 -20.65 2.31 17.56
CA MET A 580 -20.24 3.45 16.74
C MET A 580 -20.60 4.76 17.45
N PRO A 581 -19.79 5.83 17.33
CA PRO A 581 -20.07 7.11 17.94
C PRO A 581 -21.48 7.61 17.58
N ALA A 582 -22.21 8.10 18.58
CA ALA A 582 -23.56 8.60 18.37
C ALA A 582 -23.53 9.90 17.56
N ARG A 583 -24.42 9.98 16.58
CA ARG A 583 -24.64 11.18 15.78
C ARG A 583 -25.84 11.93 16.34
N VAL A 584 -25.64 13.15 16.83
CA VAL A 584 -26.72 14.06 17.25
C VAL A 584 -26.96 15.06 16.10
N GLY A 585 -28.13 15.70 16.01
CA GLY A 585 -28.42 16.72 14.98
C GLY A 585 -28.64 16.21 13.54
N ASP A 586 -29.05 17.13 12.65
CA ASP A 586 -29.35 16.86 11.23
C ASP A 586 -28.08 16.75 10.37
N ALA A 587 -28.18 16.15 9.18
CA ALA A 587 -27.06 16.02 8.24
C ALA A 587 -27.00 17.20 7.27
N PRO A 588 -25.89 17.95 7.22
CA PRO A 588 -25.71 19.00 6.24
C PRO A 588 -25.45 18.41 4.86
N ALA A 589 -25.39 19.28 3.85
CA ALA A 589 -24.84 18.94 2.55
C ALA A 589 -23.41 18.37 2.68
N PRO A 590 -23.03 17.29 1.95
CA PRO A 590 -21.65 16.83 1.92
C PRO A 590 -20.75 17.92 1.34
N VAL A 591 -19.54 18.06 1.87
CA VAL A 591 -18.45 18.83 1.26
C VAL A 591 -17.26 17.92 1.00
N ALA A 592 -16.44 18.24 0.00
CA ALA A 592 -15.13 17.61 -0.16
C ALA A 592 -14.18 18.17 0.90
N LEU A 593 -13.64 17.32 1.77
CA LEU A 593 -12.67 17.71 2.80
C LEU A 593 -11.25 17.69 2.25
N THR A 594 -10.94 16.72 1.38
CA THR A 594 -9.64 16.61 0.71
C THR A 594 -9.84 16.16 -0.74
N THR A 595 -9.05 16.70 -1.64
CA THR A 595 -8.96 16.29 -3.05
C THR A 595 -7.50 16.02 -3.39
N TYR A 596 -7.25 15.02 -4.22
CA TYR A 596 -5.92 14.73 -4.75
C TYR A 596 -6.05 14.23 -6.19
N PRO A 597 -5.38 14.88 -7.15
CA PRO A 597 -4.64 16.14 -7.02
C PRO A 597 -5.58 17.36 -6.96
N GLY A 598 -5.18 18.47 -6.33
CA GLY A 598 -5.92 19.76 -6.37
C GLY A 598 -6.53 20.19 -5.03
N PHE A 599 -7.16 21.37 -5.00
CA PHE A 599 -7.70 21.98 -3.78
C PHE A 599 -9.23 21.81 -3.68
N PRO A 600 -9.80 21.46 -2.51
CA PRO A 600 -11.18 20.97 -2.39
C PRO A 600 -12.25 22.08 -2.40
N CYS A 601 -12.27 22.91 -3.45
CA CYS A 601 -13.31 23.93 -3.65
C CYS A 601 -13.61 24.13 -5.14
N ALA A 602 -14.85 24.54 -5.45
CA ALA A 602 -15.14 25.10 -6.77
C ALA A 602 -14.42 26.44 -6.89
N SER A 603 -13.62 26.58 -7.93
CA SER A 603 -12.86 27.81 -8.17
C SER A 603 -13.67 28.87 -8.92
N ASP A 604 -13.31 30.12 -8.74
CA ASP A 604 -13.79 31.24 -9.55
C ASP A 604 -13.32 31.12 -11.00
N LYS A 605 -14.28 30.99 -11.92
CA LYS A 605 -14.01 30.74 -13.35
C LYS A 605 -13.69 32.00 -14.15
N GLU A 606 -13.85 33.19 -13.59
CA GLU A 606 -13.45 34.43 -14.27
C GLU A 606 -11.91 34.57 -14.30
N HIS A 607 -11.24 33.98 -13.30
CA HIS A 607 -9.79 34.07 -13.08
C HIS A 607 -9.03 32.76 -13.37
N TRP A 608 -9.61 31.83 -14.12
CA TRP A 608 -8.95 30.59 -14.55
C TRP A 608 -7.88 30.82 -15.63
N GLU A 609 -6.66 30.36 -15.39
CA GLU A 609 -5.54 30.41 -16.34
C GLU A 609 -4.77 29.09 -16.28
N ILE A 610 -5.45 27.99 -16.63
CA ILE A 610 -4.90 26.63 -16.57
C ILE A 610 -3.69 26.51 -17.49
N GLU A 611 -3.69 27.23 -18.61
CA GLU A 611 -2.58 27.36 -19.55
C GLU A 611 -1.34 28.07 -18.98
N ALA A 612 -1.47 28.69 -17.81
CA ALA A 612 -0.40 29.31 -17.03
C ALA A 612 -0.19 28.59 -15.68
N GLY A 613 -0.84 27.45 -15.45
CA GLY A 613 -0.77 26.70 -14.21
C GLY A 613 -1.59 27.29 -13.06
N ASN A 614 -2.53 28.19 -13.32
CA ASN A 614 -3.32 28.90 -12.32
C ASN A 614 -4.79 28.46 -12.35
N HIS A 615 -5.24 27.82 -11.29
CA HIS A 615 -6.60 27.30 -11.11
C HIS A 615 -7.56 28.34 -10.45
N GLY A 616 -7.12 29.59 -10.27
CA GLY A 616 -7.91 30.67 -9.69
C GLY A 616 -7.87 30.67 -8.16
N PHE A 617 -8.97 31.03 -7.51
CA PHE A 617 -9.16 30.93 -6.06
C PHE A 617 -10.55 30.37 -5.78
N CYS A 618 -10.85 30.01 -4.53
CA CYS A 618 -12.15 29.43 -4.18
C CYS A 618 -13.30 30.41 -4.40
N LEU A 619 -14.38 29.96 -5.02
CA LEU A 619 -15.57 30.77 -5.27
C LEU A 619 -16.17 31.24 -3.95
N GLY A 620 -16.39 32.56 -3.85
CA GLY A 620 -16.82 33.23 -2.63
C GLY A 620 -15.68 33.85 -1.84
N GLY A 621 -14.41 33.54 -2.13
CA GLY A 621 -13.23 34.23 -1.60
C GLY A 621 -12.95 35.59 -2.24
N THR A 622 -11.82 36.23 -1.90
CA THR A 622 -11.45 37.56 -2.42
C THR A 622 -10.50 37.49 -3.60
N THR A 623 -10.42 38.57 -4.38
CA THR A 623 -9.41 38.69 -5.46
C THR A 623 -7.97 38.77 -4.94
N ASP A 624 -7.81 39.05 -3.65
CA ASP A 624 -6.52 39.15 -2.98
C ASP A 624 -6.05 37.79 -2.43
N ASP A 625 -6.89 36.75 -2.51
CA ASP A 625 -6.55 35.39 -2.12
C ASP A 625 -5.39 34.83 -2.95
N ASP A 626 -4.66 33.88 -2.35
CA ASP A 626 -3.66 33.11 -3.07
C ASP A 626 -4.31 32.35 -4.24
N ARG A 627 -3.60 32.35 -5.38
CA ARG A 627 -3.96 31.53 -6.53
C ARG A 627 -3.65 30.05 -6.24
N THR A 628 -4.61 29.17 -6.49
CA THR A 628 -4.41 27.73 -6.44
C THR A 628 -3.66 27.27 -7.69
N PRO A 629 -2.55 26.52 -7.54
CA PRO A 629 -1.81 26.00 -8.69
C PRO A 629 -2.56 24.85 -9.37
N VAL A 630 -2.24 24.60 -10.63
CA VAL A 630 -2.53 23.34 -11.32
C VAL A 630 -1.44 22.33 -10.92
N PRO A 631 -1.75 21.35 -10.07
CA PRO A 631 -0.77 20.41 -9.54
C PRO A 631 -0.25 19.41 -10.60
N LEU A 632 0.91 18.85 -10.32
CA LEU A 632 1.44 17.68 -11.02
C LEU A 632 0.88 16.39 -10.42
N MET A 633 0.62 15.41 -11.28
CA MET A 633 0.12 14.09 -10.91
C MET A 633 1.09 13.00 -11.41
N PRO A 634 1.79 12.29 -10.50
CA PRO A 634 2.66 11.19 -10.88
C PRO A 634 1.92 10.11 -11.67
N ALA A 635 2.57 9.60 -12.72
CA ALA A 635 1.98 8.74 -13.75
C ALA A 635 1.31 7.47 -13.21
N ASP A 636 1.73 6.99 -12.06
CA ASP A 636 1.29 5.74 -11.42
C ASP A 636 0.25 5.92 -10.32
N ARG A 637 -0.28 7.13 -10.10
CA ARG A 637 -1.17 7.40 -8.96
C ARG A 637 -2.65 7.46 -9.32
N SER A 638 -3.48 7.21 -8.31
CA SER A 638 -4.94 7.34 -8.39
C SER A 638 -5.42 8.71 -7.89
N ILE A 639 -6.58 9.15 -8.38
CA ILE A 639 -7.27 10.33 -7.86
C ILE A 639 -7.98 9.92 -6.56
N HIS A 640 -7.89 10.76 -5.52
CA HIS A 640 -8.53 10.52 -4.23
C HIS A 640 -9.39 11.71 -3.79
N VAL A 641 -10.64 11.45 -3.39
CA VAL A 641 -11.53 12.46 -2.79
C VAL A 641 -12.08 11.92 -1.48
N ARG A 642 -12.17 12.78 -0.45
CA ARG A 642 -12.82 12.44 0.83
C ARG A 642 -13.90 13.46 1.18
N PHE A 643 -15.00 13.00 1.74
CA PHE A 643 -16.17 13.83 2.06
C PHE A 643 -16.45 13.92 3.55
N SER A 644 -17.17 14.97 3.95
CA SER A 644 -17.65 15.15 5.32
C SER A 644 -18.80 14.21 5.69
N GLN A 645 -19.64 13.83 4.72
CA GLN A 645 -20.81 12.96 4.92
C GLN A 645 -20.72 11.68 4.11
N ASP A 646 -21.57 10.71 4.48
CA ASP A 646 -21.77 9.48 3.72
C ASP A 646 -22.40 9.80 2.36
N ILE A 647 -21.77 9.35 1.28
CA ILE A 647 -22.21 9.53 -0.10
C ILE A 647 -23.11 8.38 -0.50
N ASP A 648 -24.20 8.70 -1.20
CA ASP A 648 -25.04 7.69 -1.85
C ASP A 648 -24.32 7.16 -3.09
N PRO A 649 -23.88 5.89 -3.11
CA PRO A 649 -23.16 5.34 -4.26
C PRO A 649 -23.96 5.38 -5.56
N ALA A 650 -25.30 5.33 -5.47
CA ALA A 650 -26.16 5.41 -6.67
C ALA A 650 -26.14 6.79 -7.33
N SER A 651 -25.75 7.84 -6.59
CA SER A 651 -25.59 9.19 -7.13
C SER A 651 -24.27 9.41 -7.85
N VAL A 652 -23.29 8.49 -7.69
CA VAL A 652 -21.96 8.59 -8.30
C VAL A 652 -21.95 7.77 -9.58
N ILE A 653 -22.21 8.44 -10.70
CA ILE A 653 -22.25 7.86 -12.04
C ILE A 653 -20.94 8.19 -12.73
N PHE A 654 -20.17 7.15 -13.05
CA PHE A 654 -18.97 7.22 -13.87
C PHE A 654 -19.18 6.40 -15.14
N ASP A 655 -19.08 7.04 -16.30
CA ASP A 655 -19.09 6.34 -17.58
C ASP A 655 -17.65 5.98 -17.97
N ASN A 656 -17.32 4.70 -17.93
CA ASN A 656 -15.98 4.19 -18.27
C ASN A 656 -15.77 4.17 -19.80
N SER A 657 -15.81 5.34 -20.42
CA SER A 657 -15.72 5.53 -21.87
C SER A 657 -14.88 6.76 -22.23
N ILE A 658 -14.70 6.99 -23.54
CA ILE A 658 -14.04 8.20 -24.05
C ILE A 658 -15.02 9.37 -24.25
N ALA A 659 -16.28 9.23 -23.85
CA ALA A 659 -17.28 10.29 -24.01
C ALA A 659 -17.04 11.42 -23.00
N CYS A 660 -16.99 12.65 -23.49
CA CYS A 660 -16.95 13.84 -22.65
C CYS A 660 -18.31 14.14 -22.02
N ASP A 661 -18.28 14.80 -20.87
CA ASP A 661 -19.46 15.38 -20.20
C ASP A 661 -20.54 14.37 -19.75
N VAL A 662 -20.18 13.11 -19.51
CA VAL A 662 -21.09 12.06 -19.06
C VAL A 662 -20.83 11.66 -17.60
N GLY A 663 -21.89 11.58 -16.79
CA GLY A 663 -21.82 11.15 -15.39
C GLY A 663 -21.72 12.29 -14.37
N SER A 664 -21.82 11.95 -13.08
CA SER A 664 -21.68 12.87 -11.95
C SER A 664 -20.26 12.91 -11.38
N PHE A 665 -19.44 11.90 -11.68
CA PHE A 665 -17.99 11.92 -11.53
C PHE A 665 -17.35 11.72 -12.89
N ARG A 666 -16.44 12.62 -13.29
CA ARG A 666 -15.82 12.61 -14.62
C ARG A 666 -14.31 12.72 -14.50
N VAL A 667 -13.60 12.08 -15.42
CA VAL A 667 -12.16 12.25 -15.62
C VAL A 667 -11.93 12.43 -17.11
N GLU A 668 -11.28 13.51 -17.51
CA GLU A 668 -11.24 13.97 -18.90
C GLU A 668 -9.84 14.48 -19.25
N LYS A 669 -9.40 14.17 -20.47
CA LYS A 669 -8.23 14.78 -21.11
C LYS A 669 -8.65 16.14 -21.68
N VAL A 670 -7.85 17.17 -21.41
CA VAL A 670 -8.14 18.54 -21.84
C VAL A 670 -7.54 18.77 -23.22
N GLU A 671 -8.35 19.23 -24.17
CA GLU A 671 -7.91 19.48 -25.54
C GLU A 671 -6.86 20.60 -25.57
N LEU A 672 -5.84 20.45 -26.42
CA LEU A 672 -4.77 21.43 -26.59
C LEU A 672 -4.94 22.19 -27.92
N ASP A 673 -4.63 23.49 -27.90
CA ASP A 673 -4.46 24.27 -29.12
C ASP A 673 -3.19 23.78 -29.85
N PRO A 674 -3.30 23.21 -31.07
CA PRO A 674 -2.16 22.66 -31.79
C PRO A 674 -1.10 23.71 -32.18
N ALA A 675 -1.44 24.99 -32.17
CA ALA A 675 -0.49 26.06 -32.45
C ALA A 675 0.38 26.44 -31.24
N THR A 676 -0.13 26.24 -30.02
CA THR A 676 0.55 26.69 -28.78
C THR A 676 0.93 25.56 -27.83
N GLY A 677 0.33 24.37 -27.99
CA GLY A 677 0.48 23.24 -27.06
C GLY A 677 -0.17 23.49 -25.69
N LYS A 678 -1.03 24.50 -25.58
CA LYS A 678 -1.70 24.90 -24.33
C LYS A 678 -3.17 24.48 -24.32
N PRO A 679 -3.81 24.32 -23.15
CA PRO A 679 -5.24 24.02 -23.02
C PRO A 679 -6.13 24.92 -23.87
N MET A 680 -7.06 24.34 -24.62
CA MET A 680 -7.98 25.06 -25.49
C MET A 680 -9.09 25.70 -24.65
N ARG A 681 -8.95 27.01 -24.45
CA ARG A 681 -9.88 27.85 -23.68
C ARG A 681 -10.98 28.43 -24.57
N TYR A 682 -12.20 28.51 -24.05
CA TYR A 682 -13.28 29.32 -24.60
C TYR A 682 -14.03 30.04 -23.47
N ASP A 683 -14.59 31.20 -23.79
CA ASP A 683 -15.37 32.00 -22.83
C ASP A 683 -16.86 31.81 -23.11
N GLU A 684 -17.63 31.50 -22.06
CA GLU A 684 -19.09 31.39 -22.11
C GLU A 684 -19.68 32.06 -20.87
N ASP A 685 -20.64 32.97 -21.05
CA ASP A 685 -21.29 33.72 -19.97
C ASP A 685 -20.30 34.43 -19.00
N SER A 686 -19.20 34.97 -19.54
CA SER A 686 -18.09 35.60 -18.78
C SER A 686 -17.27 34.63 -17.92
N THR A 687 -17.54 33.33 -18.01
CA THR A 687 -16.75 32.28 -17.37
C THR A 687 -15.79 31.63 -18.37
N ARG A 688 -14.56 31.35 -17.93
CA ARG A 688 -13.58 30.62 -18.73
C ARG A 688 -13.87 29.12 -18.63
N LYS A 689 -13.84 28.42 -19.75
CA LYS A 689 -14.02 26.97 -19.85
C LYS A 689 -12.93 26.36 -20.72
N TYR A 690 -12.71 25.06 -20.54
CA TYR A 690 -11.75 24.27 -21.31
C TYR A 690 -12.46 23.14 -22.02
N GLN A 691 -12.08 22.89 -23.27
CA GLN A 691 -12.67 21.81 -24.08
C GLN A 691 -12.13 20.46 -23.62
N CYS A 692 -13.04 19.48 -23.56
CA CYS A 692 -12.68 18.09 -23.34
C CYS A 692 -12.31 17.46 -24.68
N GLU A 693 -11.14 16.83 -24.74
CA GLU A 693 -10.72 16.03 -25.89
C GLU A 693 -11.45 14.68 -25.86
N GLU A 694 -11.32 13.97 -24.72
CA GLU A 694 -11.96 12.68 -24.48
C GLU A 694 -12.06 12.36 -22.97
N GLY A 695 -12.97 11.46 -22.63
CA GLY A 695 -13.05 10.85 -21.31
C GLY A 695 -11.88 9.88 -21.06
N VAL A 696 -11.43 9.79 -19.81
CA VAL A 696 -10.35 8.89 -19.38
C VAL A 696 -10.96 7.62 -18.80
N LYS A 697 -10.62 6.49 -19.39
CA LYS A 697 -11.02 5.16 -18.89
C LYS A 697 -10.29 4.82 -17.60
N GLY A 698 -10.93 4.03 -16.76
CA GLY A 698 -10.36 3.54 -15.50
C GLY A 698 -11.37 2.79 -14.66
N LYS A 699 -11.05 2.61 -13.38
CA LYS A 699 -11.93 2.01 -12.37
C LYS A 699 -12.20 3.04 -11.29
N LEU A 700 -13.48 3.30 -11.02
CA LEU A 700 -13.91 4.13 -9.90
C LEU A 700 -14.38 3.23 -8.76
N GLU A 701 -13.75 3.37 -7.60
CA GLU A 701 -14.18 2.77 -6.34
C GLU A 701 -14.91 3.83 -5.51
N VAL A 702 -16.15 3.51 -5.14
CA VAL A 702 -17.04 4.39 -4.38
C VAL A 702 -17.17 3.84 -2.96
N GLY A 703 -16.38 4.40 -2.04
CA GLY A 703 -16.50 4.11 -0.60
C GLY A 703 -17.49 5.06 0.08
N THR A 704 -17.85 4.76 1.33
CA THR A 704 -18.89 5.50 2.07
C THR A 704 -18.62 7.01 2.15
N ARG A 705 -17.38 7.44 2.38
CA ARG A 705 -16.97 8.86 2.40
C ARG A 705 -15.79 9.16 1.49
N SER A 706 -15.57 8.36 0.44
CA SER A 706 -14.40 8.51 -0.41
C SER A 706 -14.63 8.02 -1.83
N LEU A 707 -13.94 8.66 -2.79
CA LEU A 707 -13.81 8.17 -4.16
C LEU A 707 -12.33 7.91 -4.45
N VAL A 708 -12.05 6.78 -5.10
CA VAL A 708 -10.73 6.49 -5.66
C VAL A 708 -10.88 6.13 -7.13
N PHE A 709 -10.26 6.92 -8.00
CA PHE A 709 -10.23 6.61 -9.44
C PHE A 709 -8.83 6.18 -9.85
N THR A 710 -8.71 4.93 -10.29
CA THR A 710 -7.49 4.35 -10.84
C THR A 710 -7.55 4.40 -12.36
N PRO A 711 -6.63 5.10 -13.04
CA PRO A 711 -6.67 5.24 -14.49
C PRO A 711 -6.36 3.91 -15.18
N ALA A 712 -6.91 3.71 -16.39
CA ALA A 712 -6.62 2.53 -17.18
C ALA A 712 -5.17 2.49 -17.66
N GLU A 713 -4.62 3.65 -18.02
CA GLU A 713 -3.23 3.85 -18.46
C GLU A 713 -2.52 4.87 -17.54
N PRO A 714 -1.18 4.84 -17.45
CA PRO A 714 -0.44 5.86 -16.73
C PRO A 714 -0.75 7.27 -17.24
N TRP A 715 -0.72 8.27 -16.36
CA TRP A 715 -0.88 9.67 -16.78
C TRP A 715 0.26 10.08 -17.71
N GLU A 716 -0.06 10.64 -18.87
CA GLU A 716 0.95 11.08 -19.83
C GLU A 716 1.68 12.33 -19.32
N GLU A 717 3.01 12.30 -19.32
CA GLU A 717 3.84 13.43 -18.90
C GLU A 717 3.54 14.69 -19.75
N GLY A 718 3.26 15.81 -19.08
CA GLY A 718 2.97 17.09 -19.72
C GLY A 718 1.55 17.23 -20.29
N THR A 719 0.74 16.17 -20.25
CA THR A 719 -0.66 16.22 -20.70
C THR A 719 -1.56 16.82 -19.62
N TYR A 720 -2.51 17.65 -20.03
CA TYR A 720 -3.49 18.29 -19.16
C TYR A 720 -4.73 17.42 -18.99
N TYR A 721 -5.13 17.22 -17.75
CA TYR A 721 -6.32 16.47 -17.37
C TYR A 721 -7.18 17.29 -16.43
N ARG A 722 -8.44 16.87 -16.27
CA ARG A 722 -9.31 17.33 -15.20
C ARG A 722 -10.17 16.21 -14.67
N TYR A 723 -10.56 16.30 -13.41
CA TYR A 723 -11.71 15.55 -12.90
C TYR A 723 -12.78 16.50 -12.36
N VAL A 724 -14.03 16.05 -12.44
CA VAL A 724 -15.20 16.89 -12.12
C VAL A 724 -16.07 16.18 -11.10
N LEU A 725 -16.36 16.87 -10.00
CA LEU A 725 -17.39 16.49 -9.04
C LEU A 725 -18.64 17.32 -9.33
N MET A 726 -19.68 16.67 -9.86
CA MET A 726 -20.91 17.35 -10.26
C MET A 726 -21.73 17.77 -9.05
N SER A 727 -22.25 18.99 -9.12
CA SER A 727 -23.22 19.52 -8.18
C SER A 727 -24.22 20.42 -8.91
N VAL A 728 -25.26 20.83 -8.20
CA VAL A 728 -26.29 21.72 -8.72
C VAL A 728 -26.62 22.76 -7.67
N ASN A 729 -26.58 24.02 -8.07
CA ASN A 729 -27.10 25.13 -7.28
C ASN A 729 -28.61 24.90 -7.08
N GLY A 730 -28.99 24.56 -5.85
CA GLY A 730 -30.37 24.36 -5.49
C GLY A 730 -31.09 25.70 -5.38
N THR A 731 -31.91 26.09 -6.35
CA THR A 731 -32.89 27.17 -6.08
C THR A 731 -34.11 26.55 -5.40
N SER A 732 -34.75 27.30 -4.50
CA SER A 732 -35.94 26.90 -3.70
C SER A 732 -37.19 26.51 -4.52
N ALA A 733 -37.07 26.32 -5.84
CA ALA A 733 -38.12 25.92 -6.76
C ALA A 733 -37.84 24.60 -7.50
N GLN A 734 -36.76 23.87 -7.20
CA GLN A 734 -36.45 22.59 -7.85
C GLN A 734 -37.34 21.43 -7.34
N GLN A 735 -37.60 20.47 -8.23
CA GLN A 735 -38.24 19.17 -7.97
C GLN A 735 -37.51 18.43 -6.83
N PRO A 736 -38.10 17.39 -6.18
CA PRO A 736 -37.40 16.58 -5.18
C PRO A 736 -35.99 16.23 -5.66
N ASN A 737 -35.00 16.36 -4.77
CA ASN A 737 -33.58 16.16 -5.06
C ASN A 737 -33.38 14.88 -5.89
N ASP A 738 -33.10 15.01 -7.18
CA ASP A 738 -32.85 13.87 -8.04
C ASP A 738 -31.39 13.47 -7.93
N CYS A 739 -31.12 12.64 -6.93
CA CYS A 739 -29.82 12.05 -6.67
C CYS A 739 -29.59 10.75 -7.47
N SER A 740 -30.45 10.45 -8.44
CA SER A 740 -30.43 9.17 -9.16
C SER A 740 -30.18 9.31 -10.67
N SER A 741 -30.39 10.50 -11.24
CA SER A 741 -30.14 10.76 -12.66
C SER A 741 -28.69 11.10 -13.02
N GLY A 742 -27.80 11.22 -12.02
CA GLY A 742 -26.43 11.69 -12.22
C GLY A 742 -26.31 13.21 -12.35
N GLU A 743 -27.34 13.97 -11.99
CA GLU A 743 -27.33 15.43 -11.99
C GLU A 743 -26.29 16.01 -11.01
N ALA A 744 -26.10 15.34 -9.87
CA ALA A 744 -25.17 15.72 -8.81
C ALA A 744 -24.72 14.49 -8.01
N ILE A 745 -23.57 14.60 -7.36
CA ILE A 745 -23.20 13.70 -6.26
C ILE A 745 -24.01 14.09 -5.02
N CYS A 746 -24.56 13.11 -4.31
CA CYS A 746 -25.40 13.31 -3.13
C CYS A 746 -24.95 12.50 -1.93
N SER A 747 -25.30 12.98 -0.73
CA SER A 747 -25.23 12.17 0.49
C SER A 747 -26.38 11.15 0.56
N THR A 748 -26.24 10.17 1.44
CA THR A 748 -27.32 9.21 1.78
C THR A 748 -28.55 9.89 2.40
N ALA A 749 -28.41 11.13 2.90
CA ALA A 749 -29.51 11.99 3.33
C ALA A 749 -30.21 12.73 2.16
N GLY A 750 -29.81 12.47 0.92
CA GLY A 750 -30.37 13.10 -0.28
C GLY A 750 -29.98 14.58 -0.46
N LYS A 751 -28.90 15.04 0.17
CA LYS A 751 -28.37 16.41 0.03
C LYS A 751 -27.28 16.43 -1.03
N ARG A 752 -27.30 17.43 -1.92
CA ARG A 752 -26.31 17.56 -3.01
C ARG A 752 -24.97 18.04 -2.47
N LEU A 753 -23.87 17.65 -3.11
CA LEU A 753 -22.50 18.10 -2.79
C LEU A 753 -22.40 19.63 -2.78
N GLN A 754 -22.04 20.24 -1.66
CA GLN A 754 -21.70 21.66 -1.61
C GLN A 754 -20.22 21.86 -1.95
N THR A 755 -19.94 22.75 -2.90
CA THR A 755 -18.61 22.96 -3.48
C THR A 755 -18.10 24.39 -3.34
N ALA A 756 -18.95 25.35 -2.97
CA ALA A 756 -18.67 26.78 -2.85
C ALA A 756 -19.09 27.33 -1.48
N VAL A 757 -18.61 26.69 -0.40
CA VAL A 757 -18.97 27.02 0.99
C VAL A 757 -18.69 28.48 1.37
N LEU A 758 -17.67 29.12 0.76
CA LEU A 758 -17.33 30.52 1.03
C LEU A 758 -18.37 31.52 0.51
N SER A 759 -19.26 31.09 -0.39
CA SER A 759 -20.37 31.92 -0.87
C SER A 759 -21.55 31.99 0.11
N ALA A 760 -21.40 31.40 1.32
CA ALA A 760 -22.44 31.29 2.34
C ALA A 760 -23.79 30.73 1.84
N PRO A 761 -23.81 29.60 1.11
CA PRO A 761 -25.06 29.03 0.61
C PRO A 761 -25.93 28.47 1.75
N ASP A 762 -27.26 28.61 1.66
CA ASP A 762 -28.21 27.95 2.57
C ASP A 762 -27.87 26.45 2.73
N ALA A 763 -28.09 25.91 3.94
CA ALA A 763 -27.61 24.58 4.37
C ALA A 763 -28.00 23.40 3.46
N ASP A 764 -29.08 23.54 2.67
CA ASP A 764 -29.61 22.51 1.78
C ASP A 764 -29.20 22.68 0.31
N MET A 765 -28.47 23.74 -0.03
CA MET A 765 -28.03 23.99 -1.40
C MET A 765 -26.78 23.20 -1.74
N GLY A 766 -26.77 22.62 -2.95
CA GLY A 766 -25.51 22.25 -3.61
C GLY A 766 -24.78 23.48 -4.14
N GLY A 767 -23.61 23.26 -4.75
CA GLY A 767 -22.80 24.30 -5.37
C GLY A 767 -22.68 24.13 -6.90
N PRO A 768 -21.83 24.93 -7.56
CA PRO A 768 -21.44 24.67 -8.94
C PRO A 768 -20.57 23.41 -9.04
N ASN A 769 -20.37 22.89 -10.26
CA ASN A 769 -19.44 21.78 -10.45
C ASN A 769 -18.02 22.15 -10.00
N MET A 770 -17.39 21.26 -9.25
CA MET A 770 -15.98 21.38 -8.87
C MET A 770 -15.14 20.73 -9.97
N HIS A 771 -14.47 21.55 -10.78
CA HIS A 771 -13.50 21.07 -11.77
C HIS A 771 -12.11 21.18 -11.16
N LEU A 772 -11.31 20.12 -11.26
CA LEU A 772 -9.98 20.04 -10.67
C LEU A 772 -9.00 19.62 -11.77
N HIS A 773 -8.24 20.58 -12.28
CA HIS A 773 -7.25 20.36 -13.34
C HIS A 773 -5.90 19.93 -12.75
N PHE A 774 -5.16 19.13 -13.50
CA PHE A 774 -3.82 18.69 -13.16
C PHE A 774 -3.03 18.34 -14.43
N ILE A 775 -1.71 18.19 -14.29
CA ILE A 775 -0.81 17.80 -15.39
C ILE A 775 -0.16 16.47 -15.04
N GLY A 776 -0.11 15.53 -15.98
CA GLY A 776 0.62 14.27 -15.79
C GLY A 776 2.12 14.52 -15.65
N ALA A 777 2.77 13.76 -14.77
CA ALA A 777 4.19 13.86 -14.46
C ALA A 777 4.81 12.46 -14.31
N PRO A 778 6.15 12.31 -14.38
CA PRO A 778 6.80 11.03 -14.13
C PRO A 778 6.44 10.45 -12.76
N SER A 779 6.49 9.12 -12.64
CA SER A 779 6.43 8.42 -11.35
C SER A 779 7.49 8.95 -10.37
N VAL A 780 7.15 8.97 -9.09
CA VAL A 780 8.03 9.42 -8.01
C VAL A 780 8.16 8.35 -6.93
N ALA A 781 9.31 8.29 -6.26
CA ALA A 781 9.56 7.32 -5.20
C ALA A 781 8.91 7.67 -3.85
N SER A 782 8.34 8.87 -3.72
CA SER A 782 7.71 9.31 -2.47
C SER A 782 6.39 8.59 -2.21
N VAL A 783 6.04 8.46 -0.93
CA VAL A 783 4.86 7.73 -0.47
C VAL A 783 3.72 8.70 -0.21
N PHE A 784 2.64 8.58 -0.98
CA PHE A 784 1.41 9.31 -0.73
C PHE A 784 0.67 8.68 0.46
N GLN A 785 0.42 9.46 1.50
CA GLN A 785 -0.25 9.00 2.71
C GLN A 785 -1.45 9.90 3.06
N PRO A 786 -2.69 9.41 2.86
CA PRO A 786 -3.88 10.19 3.15
C PRO A 786 -4.35 9.98 4.60
N LEU A 787 -4.16 11.00 5.44
CA LEU A 787 -4.54 11.02 6.85
C LEU A 787 -5.94 11.59 7.09
N ARG A 788 -6.59 11.09 8.14
CA ARG A 788 -7.98 11.37 8.48
C ARG A 788 -8.03 12.13 9.79
N ASN A 789 -8.85 13.18 9.86
CA ASN A 789 -9.21 13.81 11.13
C ASN A 789 -10.57 13.23 11.58
N LEU A 790 -10.66 12.74 12.81
CA LEU A 790 -11.86 12.09 13.34
C LEU A 790 -12.49 12.95 14.44
N PRO A 791 -13.54 13.72 14.14
CA PRO A 791 -14.14 14.59 15.15
C PRO A 791 -14.67 13.76 16.33
N THR A 792 -14.33 14.17 17.55
CA THR A 792 -14.90 13.58 18.78
C THR A 792 -16.29 14.14 19.11
N LEU A 793 -16.56 15.35 18.64
CA LEU A 793 -17.80 16.12 18.77
C LEU A 793 -18.08 16.78 17.41
N ASP A 794 -19.32 17.17 17.11
CA ASP A 794 -19.74 17.54 15.75
C ASP A 794 -19.46 16.39 14.74
N ILE A 795 -19.73 15.15 15.14
CA ILE A 795 -19.56 13.93 14.30
C ILE A 795 -20.46 14.01 13.06
N ASN A 796 -21.59 14.70 13.18
CA ASN A 796 -22.50 14.98 12.09
C ASN A 796 -21.95 16.01 11.10
N ALA A 797 -20.83 16.67 11.41
CA ALA A 797 -20.17 17.75 10.67
C ALA A 797 -21.12 18.88 10.28
N ASN A 798 -22.14 19.19 11.10
CA ASN A 798 -23.07 20.28 10.86
C ASN A 798 -22.50 21.65 11.27
N GLY A 799 -21.33 21.67 11.91
CA GLY A 799 -20.66 22.90 12.32
C GLY A 799 -21.20 23.47 13.63
N HIS A 800 -21.91 22.68 14.45
CA HIS A 800 -22.48 23.11 15.72
C HIS A 800 -22.32 22.02 16.79
N PHE A 801 -22.10 22.45 18.03
CA PHE A 801 -22.23 21.57 19.18
C PHE A 801 -23.71 21.37 19.50
N ASP A 802 -24.22 20.16 19.28
CA ASP A 802 -25.62 19.83 19.52
C ASP A 802 -25.88 19.35 20.96
N SER A 803 -26.98 19.81 21.57
CA SER A 803 -27.39 19.35 22.90
C SER A 803 -27.60 17.84 22.92
N GLY A 804 -26.76 17.12 23.66
CA GLY A 804 -26.78 15.66 23.79
C GLY A 804 -25.56 14.97 23.21
N GLU A 805 -24.65 15.71 22.57
CA GLU A 805 -23.33 15.17 22.23
C GLU A 805 -22.55 14.79 23.50
N PRO A 806 -21.83 13.64 23.48
CA PRO A 806 -21.09 13.16 24.64
C PRO A 806 -19.82 14.01 24.81
N GLY A 807 -19.87 15.02 25.69
CA GLY A 807 -18.71 15.85 25.99
C GLY A 807 -17.46 15.04 26.39
N TYR A 808 -16.28 15.65 26.28
CA TYR A 808 -14.99 14.95 26.46
C TYR A 808 -14.65 14.54 27.92
N GLY A 809 -15.55 14.80 28.88
CA GLY A 809 -15.41 14.36 30.28
C GLY A 809 -14.46 15.26 31.09
N SER A 810 -14.00 14.78 32.26
CA SER A 810 -13.20 15.59 33.21
C SER A 810 -11.68 15.54 32.99
N GLU A 811 -11.18 14.86 31.96
CA GLU A 811 -9.75 14.56 31.74
C GLU A 811 -9.07 15.46 30.70
N GLY A 812 -9.43 16.75 30.66
CA GLY A 812 -8.80 17.74 29.79
C GLY A 812 -9.49 17.89 28.43
N ARG A 813 -8.84 18.65 27.53
CA ARG A 813 -9.41 19.05 26.22
C ARG A 813 -9.61 17.86 25.29
N GLY A 814 -10.69 17.89 24.52
CA GLY A 814 -10.93 16.93 23.44
C GLY A 814 -9.84 16.96 22.36
N VAL A 815 -9.69 15.88 21.61
CA VAL A 815 -8.90 15.91 20.37
C VAL A 815 -9.74 16.51 19.25
N ASN A 816 -9.09 17.15 18.28
CA ASN A 816 -9.76 17.88 17.19
C ASN A 816 -10.58 19.06 17.67
N THR A 817 -10.07 19.77 18.68
CA THR A 817 -10.67 21.00 19.21
C THR A 817 -9.69 22.17 19.18
N THR A 818 -10.23 23.38 19.28
CA THR A 818 -9.47 24.62 19.39
C THR A 818 -10.10 25.54 20.43
N ASP A 819 -9.34 25.88 21.45
CA ASP A 819 -9.71 26.89 22.44
C ASP A 819 -9.75 28.28 21.83
N LEU A 820 -10.69 29.09 22.29
CA LEU A 820 -10.77 30.50 21.96
C LEU A 820 -11.02 31.34 23.21
N PHE A 821 -10.26 32.42 23.39
CA PHE A 821 -10.45 33.37 24.48
C PHE A 821 -10.55 34.80 23.96
N ILE A 822 -11.25 35.64 24.71
CA ILE A 822 -11.28 37.09 24.49
C ILE A 822 -10.09 37.70 25.24
N ASP A 823 -9.12 38.23 24.49
CA ASP A 823 -7.92 38.90 25.01
C ASP A 823 -8.13 40.41 25.21
N GLY A 824 -9.24 40.95 24.71
CA GLY A 824 -9.67 42.32 24.94
C GLY A 824 -10.66 42.82 23.89
N TYR A 825 -10.96 44.11 23.97
CA TYR A 825 -11.70 44.86 22.96
C TYR A 825 -11.27 46.33 23.01
N ASP A 826 -11.47 47.08 21.93
CA ASP A 826 -11.02 48.48 21.82
C ASP A 826 -11.72 49.44 22.80
N GLY A 827 -12.89 49.07 23.31
CA GLY A 827 -13.73 49.91 24.15
C GLY A 827 -14.25 51.16 23.44
N GLU A 828 -14.10 51.23 22.11
CA GLU A 828 -14.50 52.36 21.30
C GLU A 828 -15.87 52.11 20.64
N GLY A 829 -16.60 53.20 20.38
CA GLY A 829 -17.89 53.13 19.70
C GLY A 829 -19.01 52.46 20.51
N LEU A 830 -19.58 51.39 19.96
CA LEU A 830 -20.85 50.79 20.38
C LEU A 830 -20.72 49.50 21.20
N LEU A 831 -19.51 48.92 21.31
CA LEU A 831 -19.21 47.60 21.87
C LEU A 831 -18.84 47.67 23.36
N TYR A 832 -19.46 46.83 24.21
CA TYR A 832 -19.13 46.71 25.63
C TYR A 832 -19.15 45.27 26.13
N ASP A 833 -18.11 44.88 26.86
CA ASP A 833 -18.08 43.68 27.70
C ASP A 833 -18.41 42.38 26.93
N PRO A 834 -17.62 42.05 25.87
CA PRO A 834 -17.86 40.86 25.08
C PRO A 834 -17.56 39.59 25.89
N GLU A 835 -18.37 38.56 25.70
CA GLU A 835 -18.27 37.27 26.41
C GLU A 835 -18.55 36.12 25.44
N LEU A 836 -17.88 34.98 25.61
CA LEU A 836 -18.24 33.74 24.91
C LEU A 836 -19.47 33.12 25.57
N VAL A 837 -20.49 32.79 24.79
CA VAL A 837 -21.75 32.20 25.28
C VAL A 837 -21.77 30.72 24.95
N CYS A 838 -21.68 29.91 26.00
CA CYS A 838 -21.83 28.46 25.92
C CYS A 838 -22.42 27.93 27.23
N ASP A 839 -23.20 26.86 27.14
CA ASP A 839 -23.79 26.19 28.33
C ASP A 839 -22.80 25.22 28.99
N THR A 840 -21.83 24.72 28.23
CA THR A 840 -20.79 23.79 28.67
C THR A 840 -19.43 24.21 28.11
N GLU A 841 -18.34 23.70 28.68
CA GLU A 841 -16.98 23.96 28.19
C GLU A 841 -16.83 23.53 26.74
N GLU A 842 -17.37 22.35 26.39
CA GLU A 842 -17.38 21.80 25.03
C GLU A 842 -18.07 22.72 24.02
N GLY A 843 -19.11 23.45 24.43
CA GLY A 843 -19.82 24.40 23.58
C GLY A 843 -19.08 25.71 23.36
N CYS A 844 -18.02 25.97 24.13
CA CYS A 844 -17.13 27.13 23.96
C CYS A 844 -15.93 26.83 23.06
N ASP A 845 -15.61 25.55 22.85
CA ASP A 845 -14.52 25.12 21.98
C ASP A 845 -14.95 25.04 20.51
N ILE A 846 -13.99 25.23 19.61
CA ILE A 846 -14.18 25.01 18.17
C ILE A 846 -13.83 23.56 17.85
N HIS A 847 -14.79 22.79 17.35
CA HIS A 847 -14.60 21.42 16.88
C HIS A 847 -14.17 21.39 15.42
N VAL A 848 -13.23 20.52 15.09
CA VAL A 848 -12.57 20.48 13.79
C VAL A 848 -12.92 19.20 13.04
N VAL A 849 -13.33 19.36 11.78
CA VAL A 849 -13.57 18.26 10.84
C VAL A 849 -12.71 18.47 9.60
N GLY A 850 -11.90 17.47 9.25
CA GLY A 850 -11.03 17.56 8.08
C GLY A 850 -10.34 16.26 7.66
N GLY A 851 -9.26 16.44 6.92
CA GLY A 851 -8.32 15.40 6.53
C GLY A 851 -7.02 16.05 6.09
N LEU A 852 -5.98 15.26 5.95
CA LEU A 852 -4.69 15.76 5.51
C LEU A 852 -4.05 14.76 4.57
N ASN A 853 -3.85 15.16 3.32
CA ASN A 853 -3.06 14.37 2.38
C ASN A 853 -1.59 14.76 2.53
N THR A 854 -0.72 13.77 2.60
CA THR A 854 0.71 13.98 2.81
C THR A 854 1.56 13.19 1.83
N GLU A 855 2.78 13.65 1.64
CA GLU A 855 3.80 13.09 0.77
C GLU A 855 5.06 12.84 1.60
N VAL A 856 5.48 11.58 1.76
CA VAL A 856 6.71 11.24 2.50
C VAL A 856 7.85 11.06 1.52
N PHE A 857 8.86 11.92 1.59
CA PHE A 857 10.00 11.92 0.67
C PHE A 857 11.22 11.12 1.18
N GLY A 858 11.18 10.67 2.44
CA GLY A 858 12.31 10.04 3.12
C GLY A 858 13.25 11.05 3.79
N MET A 859 14.45 10.61 4.16
CA MET A 859 15.42 11.42 4.90
C MET A 859 15.96 12.60 4.07
N ALA A 860 16.07 13.76 4.72
CA ALA A 860 16.76 14.92 4.19
C ALA A 860 17.49 15.70 5.30
N PRO A 861 18.48 16.53 4.95
CA PRO A 861 19.08 17.47 5.88
C PRO A 861 18.02 18.42 6.47
N TYR A 862 18.03 18.55 7.79
CA TYR A 862 17.11 19.40 8.54
C TYR A 862 17.90 20.29 9.50
N THR A 863 17.51 21.56 9.61
CA THR A 863 18.03 22.47 10.64
C THR A 863 16.88 22.90 11.50
N ASP A 864 16.98 22.59 12.80
CA ASP A 864 15.95 22.93 13.76
C ASP A 864 15.83 24.46 13.87
N PRO A 865 14.65 25.05 13.59
CA PRO A 865 14.48 26.50 13.59
C PRO A 865 14.58 27.12 15.00
N VAL A 866 14.41 26.32 16.06
CA VAL A 866 14.46 26.74 17.46
C VAL A 866 15.89 26.61 18.01
N THR A 867 16.55 25.47 17.81
CA THR A 867 17.89 25.22 18.38
C THR A 867 19.03 25.63 17.44
N GLY A 868 18.77 25.70 16.13
CA GLY A 868 19.77 25.92 15.09
C GLY A 868 20.67 24.71 14.81
N GLU A 869 20.38 23.55 15.42
CA GLU A 869 21.14 22.32 15.21
C GLU A 869 20.78 21.69 13.86
N THR A 870 21.79 21.22 13.13
CA THR A 870 21.62 20.53 11.86
C THR A 870 21.74 19.01 12.05
N GLY A 871 20.77 18.27 11.53
CA GLY A 871 20.70 16.83 11.56
C GLY A 871 20.08 16.25 10.29
N GLN A 872 19.55 15.03 10.42
CA GLN A 872 18.73 14.37 9.40
C GLN A 872 17.32 14.20 9.97
N ALA A 873 16.30 14.41 9.14
CA ALA A 873 14.90 14.20 9.51
C ALA A 873 14.11 13.71 8.29
N VAL A 874 12.94 13.11 8.52
CA VAL A 874 12.07 12.68 7.43
C VAL A 874 11.35 13.90 6.88
N ARG A 875 11.50 14.18 5.59
CA ARG A 875 10.81 15.26 4.91
C ARG A 875 9.41 14.82 4.50
N VAL A 876 8.42 15.62 4.89
CA VAL A 876 7.01 15.44 4.55
C VAL A 876 6.50 16.68 3.82
N GLY A 877 5.71 16.50 2.78
CA GLY A 877 4.94 17.57 2.13
C GLY A 877 3.46 17.42 2.43
N LEU A 878 2.80 18.49 2.89
CA LEU A 878 1.37 18.49 3.13
C LEU A 878 0.66 19.13 1.92
N TYR A 879 -0.33 18.43 1.37
CA TYR A 879 -1.20 18.99 0.35
C TYR A 879 -2.18 19.96 1.02
N PRO A 880 -2.26 21.23 0.56
CA PRO A 880 -3.20 22.19 1.12
C PRO A 880 -4.64 21.71 0.97
N THR A 881 -5.42 21.86 2.05
CA THR A 881 -6.78 21.37 2.14
C THR A 881 -7.68 22.35 2.88
N MET A 882 -8.96 22.03 2.94
CA MET A 882 -9.95 22.76 3.73
C MET A 882 -10.26 22.00 5.03
N ILE A 883 -10.38 22.75 6.11
CA ILE A 883 -10.77 22.29 7.43
C ILE A 883 -12.06 23.01 7.79
N GLN A 884 -13.08 22.25 8.21
CA GLN A 884 -14.33 22.79 8.73
C GLN A 884 -14.20 22.95 10.25
N ALA A 885 -14.70 24.07 10.76
CA ALA A 885 -14.67 24.43 12.18
C ALA A 885 -16.08 24.79 12.67
N SER A 886 -16.44 24.33 13.86
CA SER A 886 -17.76 24.60 14.44
C SER A 886 -17.93 26.06 14.88
N SER A 887 -19.19 26.47 15.03
CA SER A 887 -19.58 27.79 15.50
C SER A 887 -19.26 27.99 16.98
N VAL A 888 -18.74 29.17 17.29
CA VAL A 888 -18.74 29.76 18.63
C VAL A 888 -19.64 31.00 18.68
N THR A 889 -20.28 31.24 19.81
CA THR A 889 -21.21 32.36 20.00
C THR A 889 -20.60 33.44 20.87
N LEU A 890 -20.60 34.68 20.38
CA LEU A 890 -20.15 35.85 21.12
C LEU A 890 -21.35 36.70 21.56
N LEU A 891 -21.44 37.04 22.84
CA LEU A 891 -22.34 38.07 23.33
C LEU A 891 -21.67 39.43 23.15
N VAL A 892 -22.30 40.30 22.36
CA VAL A 892 -21.84 41.67 22.14
C VAL A 892 -22.97 42.65 22.51
N LYS A 893 -22.67 43.67 23.32
CA LYS A 893 -23.64 44.74 23.62
C LYS A 893 -23.41 45.90 22.66
N ILE A 894 -24.35 46.13 21.74
CA ILE A 894 -24.30 47.25 20.77
C ILE A 894 -25.27 48.34 21.24
N LEU A 895 -24.82 49.61 21.25
CA LEU A 895 -25.59 50.78 21.75
C LEU A 895 -25.92 50.74 23.25
N GLY A 896 -25.09 50.06 24.05
CA GLY A 896 -25.11 50.13 25.52
C GLY A 896 -26.33 49.52 26.24
N PHE A 897 -27.33 48.99 25.54
CA PHE A 897 -28.58 48.51 26.17
C PHE A 897 -29.18 47.21 25.60
N ILE A 898 -28.72 46.71 24.45
CA ILE A 898 -29.25 45.48 23.84
C ILE A 898 -28.09 44.48 23.72
N PRO A 899 -28.01 43.45 24.58
CA PRO A 899 -27.12 42.32 24.35
C PRO A 899 -27.60 41.57 23.10
N SER A 900 -26.67 41.27 22.20
CA SER A 900 -26.90 40.45 21.01
C SER A 900 -25.91 39.30 21.00
N GLU A 901 -26.43 38.09 20.90
CA GLU A 901 -25.64 36.93 20.54
C GLU A 901 -25.29 37.04 19.05
N THR A 902 -24.02 36.81 18.73
CA THR A 902 -23.45 36.82 17.39
C THR A 902 -22.70 35.51 17.22
N PRO A 903 -23.37 34.45 16.73
CA PRO A 903 -22.70 33.23 16.34
C PRO A 903 -21.76 33.50 15.16
N THR A 904 -20.59 32.89 15.20
CA THR A 904 -19.66 32.86 14.07
C THR A 904 -20.15 31.93 12.96
N GLU A 905 -21.12 31.05 13.27
CA GLU A 905 -21.63 30.00 12.39
C GLU A 905 -20.49 29.07 11.95
N THR A 906 -20.74 28.14 11.01
CA THR A 906 -19.68 27.25 10.51
C THR A 906 -18.55 28.05 9.87
N GLN A 907 -17.33 27.78 10.31
CA GLN A 907 -16.11 28.42 9.82
C GLN A 907 -15.31 27.44 8.95
N PHE A 908 -14.46 27.98 8.08
CA PHE A 908 -13.56 27.20 7.24
C PHE A 908 -12.14 27.75 7.36
N MET A 909 -11.18 26.86 7.57
CA MET A 909 -9.76 27.17 7.48
C MET A 909 -9.20 26.55 6.20
N ARG A 910 -8.58 27.36 5.36
CA ARG A 910 -7.96 26.94 4.10
C ARG A 910 -6.46 26.99 4.23
N MET A 911 -5.80 25.84 4.17
CA MET A 911 -4.35 25.79 4.16
C MET A 911 -3.82 26.42 2.88
N ARG A 912 -2.70 27.14 2.98
CA ARG A 912 -2.10 27.88 1.87
C ARG A 912 -0.91 27.09 1.32
N TYR A 913 -0.71 27.13 0.01
CA TYR A 913 0.48 26.53 -0.62
C TYR A 913 1.77 27.21 -0.11
N ASP A 914 2.88 26.49 -0.14
CA ASP A 914 4.18 27.03 0.24
C ASP A 914 4.82 27.88 -0.87
N CYS A 915 5.62 28.85 -0.46
CA CYS A 915 6.40 29.69 -1.35
C CYS A 915 7.56 28.88 -1.94
N VAL A 916 7.58 28.65 -3.24
CA VAL A 916 8.69 27.97 -3.91
C VAL A 916 9.23 28.82 -5.06
N ALA A 917 10.55 28.83 -5.22
CA ALA A 917 11.17 29.32 -6.44
C ALA A 917 10.76 28.36 -7.58
N TRP A 918 9.99 28.86 -8.55
CA TRP A 918 9.68 28.14 -9.78
C TRP A 918 11.00 27.88 -10.55
N PRO A 919 11.18 26.75 -11.24
CA PRO A 919 12.52 26.25 -11.56
C PRO A 919 13.28 27.25 -12.45
N GLU A 920 14.47 27.61 -11.96
CA GLU A 920 15.53 28.45 -12.54
C GLU A 920 15.61 29.94 -12.16
N ASP A 921 14.58 30.58 -11.58
CA ASP A 921 14.68 31.98 -11.13
C ASP A 921 14.65 32.12 -9.61
N ALA A 922 15.80 32.48 -9.03
CA ALA A 922 16.00 32.75 -7.60
C ALA A 922 15.23 33.99 -7.07
N ASP A 923 14.37 34.61 -7.88
CA ASP A 923 13.60 35.82 -7.55
C ASP A 923 12.15 35.52 -7.10
N ASN A 924 11.68 34.27 -7.14
CA ASN A 924 10.35 33.89 -6.64
C ASN A 924 10.39 33.59 -5.13
N TYR A 925 10.52 34.66 -4.37
CA TYR A 925 10.12 34.74 -2.96
C TYR A 925 8.67 35.27 -2.92
N CYS A 926 7.84 34.81 -1.98
CA CYS A 926 6.56 35.47 -1.70
C CYS A 926 6.81 36.97 -1.50
N GLU A 927 5.90 37.85 -1.95
CA GLU A 927 6.04 39.33 -1.91
C GLU A 927 6.56 40.05 -3.18
N LYS A 928 6.30 39.54 -4.39
CA LYS A 928 6.37 40.43 -5.56
C LYS A 928 5.32 41.54 -5.43
N ARG A 929 5.81 42.76 -5.24
CA ARG A 929 5.03 44.00 -5.22
C ARG A 929 5.32 44.81 -6.47
N ASN A 930 4.29 45.41 -7.03
CA ASN A 930 4.44 46.50 -7.99
C ASN A 930 5.27 47.65 -7.37
N PRO A 931 5.90 48.53 -8.17
CA PRO A 931 6.65 49.69 -7.69
C PRO A 931 5.86 50.66 -6.79
N ASP A 932 4.52 50.55 -6.77
CA ASP A 932 3.61 51.32 -5.93
C ASP A 932 3.27 50.64 -4.58
N GLY A 933 3.79 49.43 -4.34
CA GLY A 933 3.60 48.66 -3.12
C GLY A 933 2.40 47.69 -3.13
N SER A 934 1.59 47.68 -4.20
CA SER A 934 0.51 46.70 -4.40
C SER A 934 1.07 45.32 -4.78
N TYR A 935 0.38 44.23 -4.43
CA TYR A 935 0.83 42.88 -4.82
C TYR A 935 0.65 42.63 -6.33
N VAL A 936 1.51 41.80 -6.92
CA VAL A 936 1.32 41.30 -8.28
C VAL A 936 0.40 40.07 -8.20
N PHE A 937 -0.90 40.27 -8.44
CA PHE A 937 -1.95 39.24 -8.31
C PHE A 937 -2.04 38.27 -9.50
N ASP A 938 -1.31 38.55 -10.59
CA ASP A 938 -1.31 37.78 -11.85
C ASP A 938 -0.21 36.70 -11.89
N GLU A 939 0.64 36.58 -10.86
CA GLU A 939 1.67 35.54 -10.76
C GLU A 939 1.38 34.60 -9.60
N ILE A 940 1.51 33.30 -9.83
CA ILE A 940 1.31 32.28 -8.79
C ILE A 940 2.54 32.29 -7.87
N GLN A 941 2.39 32.87 -6.67
CA GLN A 941 3.50 33.01 -5.71
C GLN A 941 3.72 31.76 -4.84
N ARG A 942 2.68 30.93 -4.70
CA ARG A 942 2.64 29.77 -3.82
C ARG A 942 2.25 28.52 -4.59
N GLN A 943 3.17 27.57 -4.68
CA GLN A 943 2.99 26.34 -5.47
C GLN A 943 3.53 25.09 -4.78
N GLY A 944 4.32 25.27 -3.71
CA GLY A 944 4.92 24.16 -2.99
C GLY A 944 3.91 23.46 -2.10
N LEU A 945 4.17 22.17 -1.84
CA LEU A 945 3.56 21.52 -0.68
C LEU A 945 4.07 22.19 0.59
N ILE A 946 3.22 22.27 1.61
CA ILE A 946 3.61 22.84 2.90
C ILE A 946 4.69 21.92 3.50
N PRO A 947 5.83 22.45 3.94
CA PRO A 947 6.91 21.62 4.46
C PRO A 947 6.56 21.11 5.87
N GLY A 948 6.86 19.84 6.10
CA GLY A 948 6.79 19.19 7.40
C GLY A 948 7.98 18.26 7.61
N TRP A 949 8.26 17.97 8.87
CA TRP A 949 9.43 17.20 9.28
C TRP A 949 9.08 16.24 10.41
N ILE A 950 9.46 14.97 10.28
CA ILE A 950 9.44 14.02 11.40
C ILE A 950 10.86 13.95 11.94
N VAL A 951 11.03 14.41 13.18
CA VAL A 951 12.31 14.49 13.87
C VAL A 951 12.37 13.49 15.02
N GLU A 952 13.57 12.99 15.31
CA GLU A 952 13.81 12.17 16.50
C GLU A 952 13.92 13.04 17.75
N THR A 953 13.23 12.65 18.82
CA THR A 953 13.32 13.29 20.14
C THR A 953 13.48 12.23 21.24
N ASP A 954 13.89 12.64 22.44
CA ASP A 954 13.97 11.73 23.60
C ASP A 954 12.62 11.06 23.95
N ALA A 955 11.50 11.64 23.53
CA ALA A 955 10.15 11.12 23.74
C ALA A 955 9.63 10.24 22.58
N GLY A 956 10.42 10.06 21.52
CA GLY A 956 10.02 9.39 20.28
C GLY A 956 9.93 10.36 19.09
N PRO A 957 9.39 9.91 17.94
CA PRO A 957 9.28 10.74 16.75
C PRO A 957 8.25 11.85 16.93
N GLU A 958 8.60 13.06 16.53
CA GLU A 958 7.74 14.23 16.59
C GLU A 958 7.55 14.82 15.19
N PHE A 959 6.31 15.06 14.77
CA PHE A 959 6.01 15.74 13.52
C PHE A 959 5.86 17.25 13.75
N ARG A 960 6.57 18.04 12.94
CA ARG A 960 6.61 19.50 13.00
C ARG A 960 6.28 20.11 11.65
N THR A 961 5.48 21.16 11.62
CA THR A 961 5.12 21.88 10.41
C THR A 961 4.63 23.29 10.75
N ASP A 962 4.99 24.27 9.93
CA ASP A 962 4.47 25.63 10.02
C ASP A 962 3.44 25.81 8.93
N VAL A 963 2.19 26.07 9.31
CA VAL A 963 1.05 26.13 8.40
C VAL A 963 0.53 27.56 8.35
N GLU A 964 0.56 28.14 7.15
CA GLU A 964 -0.19 29.36 6.86
C GLU A 964 -1.59 29.03 6.35
N LEU A 965 -2.59 29.77 6.84
CA LEU A 965 -4.00 29.48 6.64
C LEU A 965 -4.75 30.77 6.31
N PHE A 966 -5.89 30.64 5.64
CA PHE A 966 -6.97 31.61 5.69
C PHE A 966 -8.09 31.10 6.59
N MET A 967 -8.65 31.96 7.43
CA MET A 967 -9.88 31.73 8.20
C MET A 967 -11.04 32.49 7.56
N ASP A 968 -12.12 31.77 7.34
CA ASP A 968 -13.34 32.26 6.72
C ASP A 968 -14.54 31.94 7.63
N ALA A 969 -15.32 32.96 7.98
CA ALA A 969 -16.60 32.81 8.67
C ALA A 969 -17.75 33.30 7.76
N PRO A 970 -17.99 32.64 6.61
CA PRO A 970 -18.87 33.16 5.56
C PRO A 970 -20.33 33.30 6.00
N TYR A 971 -20.74 32.51 7.00
CA TYR A 971 -22.09 32.48 7.52
C TYR A 971 -22.33 33.47 8.68
N MET A 972 -21.28 34.11 9.21
CA MET A 972 -21.38 35.02 10.36
C MET A 972 -22.24 36.24 10.02
N HIS A 973 -23.32 36.44 10.77
CA HIS A 973 -24.21 37.59 10.58
C HIS A 973 -24.11 38.59 11.75
N ILE A 974 -23.77 39.83 11.42
CA ILE A 974 -23.73 40.94 12.39
C ILE A 974 -25.06 41.69 12.40
N VAL A 975 -25.59 41.98 13.59
CA VAL A 975 -26.84 42.75 13.74
C VAL A 975 -26.82 44.08 12.99
N LEU A 976 -28.01 44.55 12.58
CA LEU A 976 -28.19 45.76 11.76
C LEU A 976 -27.52 45.67 10.38
N ASN A 977 -27.34 44.45 9.84
CA ASN A 977 -26.64 44.17 8.60
C ASN A 977 -25.20 44.72 8.61
N GLY A 978 -24.50 44.51 9.73
CA GLY A 978 -23.09 44.87 9.84
C GLY A 978 -22.19 43.95 9.02
N SER A 979 -20.92 44.34 8.87
CA SER A 979 -19.88 43.53 8.21
C SER A 979 -18.84 43.03 9.20
N HIS A 980 -18.05 42.04 8.82
CA HIS A 980 -16.87 41.59 9.56
C HIS A 980 -15.66 41.39 8.64
N ASN A 981 -14.45 41.31 9.20
CA ASN A 981 -13.20 41.07 8.47
C ASN A 981 -12.76 39.59 8.42
N LEU A 982 -13.52 38.67 9.03
CA LEU A 982 -13.25 37.22 8.98
C LEU A 982 -13.59 36.58 7.62
N HIS A 983 -12.97 37.12 6.57
CA HIS A 983 -13.08 36.62 5.22
C HIS A 983 -11.68 36.61 4.60
N SER A 984 -11.14 35.43 4.35
CA SER A 984 -9.75 35.19 3.98
C SER A 984 -8.76 35.81 4.99
N TYR A 985 -9.09 35.71 6.29
CA TYR A 985 -8.28 36.27 7.37
C TYR A 985 -7.01 35.42 7.57
N PRO A 986 -5.79 35.97 7.37
CA PRO A 986 -4.57 35.17 7.42
C PRO A 986 -4.19 34.77 8.85
N LEU A 987 -3.80 33.51 9.03
CA LEU A 987 -3.29 32.95 10.28
C LEU A 987 -2.03 32.12 10.04
N THR A 988 -1.19 32.00 11.07
CA THR A 988 -0.04 31.10 11.09
C THR A 988 -0.11 30.19 12.31
N MET A 989 -0.03 28.89 12.08
CA MET A 989 -0.01 27.84 13.10
C MET A 989 1.29 27.05 13.01
N ASN A 990 2.07 27.10 14.07
CA ASN A 990 3.26 26.26 14.22
C ASN A 990 2.80 24.99 14.94
N LEU A 991 2.70 23.88 14.22
CA LEU A 991 2.15 22.63 14.75
C LEU A 991 3.27 21.65 15.07
N SER A 992 3.23 21.07 16.26
CA SER A 992 4.17 20.04 16.69
C SER A 992 3.46 18.98 17.52
N GLY A 993 3.88 17.73 17.41
CA GLY A 993 3.52 16.70 18.38
C GLY A 993 3.85 15.27 17.95
N PRO A 994 3.57 14.29 18.82
CA PRO A 994 4.11 12.95 18.68
C PRO A 994 3.47 12.19 17.52
N VAL A 995 4.30 11.38 16.85
CA VAL A 995 3.89 10.32 15.93
C VAL A 995 3.88 9.00 16.70
N THR A 996 2.74 8.35 16.79
CA THR A 996 2.59 7.04 17.47
C THR A 996 1.88 6.06 16.56
N PHE A 997 1.77 4.80 16.99
CA PHE A 997 1.06 3.76 16.25
C PHE A 997 0.03 3.09 17.15
N LEU A 998 -1.11 2.75 16.59
CA LEU A 998 -2.10 1.92 17.26
C LEU A 998 -1.68 0.44 17.21
N PRO A 999 -2.26 -0.42 18.06
CA PRO A 999 -2.07 -1.88 18.01
C PRO A 999 -2.48 -2.55 16.69
N ASP A 1000 -3.10 -1.80 15.77
CA ASP A 1000 -3.47 -2.23 14.44
C ASP A 1000 -2.51 -1.71 13.35
N GLY A 1001 -1.40 -1.10 13.75
CA GLY A 1001 -0.36 -0.57 12.87
C GLY A 1001 -0.67 0.80 12.25
N ARG A 1002 -1.86 1.40 12.50
CA ARG A 1002 -2.16 2.74 11.97
C ARG A 1002 -1.33 3.80 12.68
N ILE A 1003 -0.75 4.71 11.88
CA ILE A 1003 -0.09 5.91 12.36
C ILE A 1003 -1.12 6.87 12.96
N VAL A 1004 -0.79 7.44 14.12
CA VAL A 1004 -1.50 8.54 14.79
C VAL A 1004 -0.53 9.71 14.92
N ILE A 1005 -0.96 10.89 14.50
CA ILE A 1005 -0.21 12.13 14.70
C ILE A 1005 -1.08 13.03 15.56
N ASN A 1006 -0.64 13.30 16.78
CA ASN A 1006 -1.26 14.31 17.62
C ASN A 1006 -0.46 15.60 17.49
N GLN A 1007 -1.11 16.72 17.19
CA GLN A 1007 -0.46 18.01 17.04
C GLN A 1007 -1.08 19.04 17.95
N VAL A 1008 -0.24 19.92 18.47
CA VAL A 1008 -0.65 21.13 19.18
C VAL A 1008 0.04 22.34 18.57
N ASN A 1009 -0.59 23.51 18.69
CA ASN A 1009 0.05 24.77 18.28
C ASN A 1009 1.10 25.22 19.31
N ALA A 1010 2.32 25.46 18.84
CA ALA A 1010 3.44 25.96 19.63
C ALA A 1010 3.47 27.49 19.76
N ASN A 1011 2.60 28.21 19.04
CA ASN A 1011 2.49 29.66 19.10
C ASN A 1011 1.08 30.11 19.50
N ALA A 1012 0.97 31.21 20.25
CA ALA A 1012 -0.30 31.88 20.43
C ALA A 1012 -0.73 32.60 19.13
N ILE A 1013 -2.01 32.54 18.80
CA ILE A 1013 -2.56 33.04 17.53
C ILE A 1013 -3.56 34.17 17.85
N PRO A 1014 -3.18 35.44 17.66
CA PRO A 1014 -4.09 36.56 17.83
C PRO A 1014 -5.03 36.68 16.63
N ILE A 1015 -6.31 36.92 16.88
CA ILE A 1015 -7.36 37.13 15.88
C ILE A 1015 -8.03 38.46 16.18
N ASN A 1016 -7.85 39.46 15.30
CA ASN A 1016 -8.51 40.75 15.43
C ASN A 1016 -9.80 40.76 14.61
N VAL A 1017 -10.94 40.78 15.29
CA VAL A 1017 -12.26 40.80 14.65
C VAL A 1017 -12.76 42.24 14.59
N GLU A 1018 -12.80 42.80 13.38
CA GLU A 1018 -13.38 44.11 13.11
C GLU A 1018 -14.86 43.96 12.73
N LEU A 1019 -15.75 44.68 13.42
CA LEU A 1019 -17.20 44.63 13.18
C LEU A 1019 -17.70 45.98 12.65
N GLY A 1020 -18.09 46.07 11.38
CA GLY A 1020 -18.62 47.30 10.78
C GLY A 1020 -20.11 47.51 11.07
N VAL A 1021 -20.48 48.48 11.93
CA VAL A 1021 -21.88 48.80 12.27
C VAL A 1021 -22.10 50.32 12.39
N LEU A 1022 -23.09 50.86 11.67
CA LEU A 1022 -23.57 52.26 11.80
C LEU A 1022 -22.43 53.32 11.83
N LEU A 1023 -21.46 53.22 10.91
CA LEU A 1023 -20.28 54.11 10.78
C LEU A 1023 -19.18 53.94 11.85
N ASN A 1024 -19.26 52.92 12.70
CA ASN A 1024 -18.18 52.53 13.61
C ASN A 1024 -17.63 51.15 13.20
N THR A 1025 -16.39 50.88 13.56
CA THR A 1025 -15.69 49.60 13.34
C THR A 1025 -15.10 49.09 14.65
N PRO A 1026 -15.92 48.76 15.66
CA PRO A 1026 -15.41 48.18 16.91
C PRO A 1026 -14.60 46.91 16.66
N GLU A 1027 -13.55 46.74 17.47
CA GLU A 1027 -12.61 45.61 17.43
C GLU A 1027 -12.75 44.69 18.64
N ILE A 1028 -12.82 43.39 18.39
CA ILE A 1028 -12.70 42.32 19.41
C ILE A 1028 -11.39 41.60 19.19
N PHE A 1029 -10.55 41.57 20.23
CA PHE A 1029 -9.29 40.84 20.20
C PHE A 1029 -9.51 39.44 20.76
N LEU A 1030 -9.55 38.45 19.87
CA LEU A 1030 -9.62 37.04 20.20
C LEU A 1030 -8.22 36.43 20.17
N LYS A 1031 -8.05 35.31 20.86
CA LYS A 1031 -6.77 34.61 20.93
C LYS A 1031 -6.97 33.12 21.10
N ILE A 1032 -6.27 32.35 20.26
CA ILE A 1032 -6.01 30.93 20.51
C ILE A 1032 -4.68 30.87 21.28
N PRO A 1033 -4.65 30.33 22.50
CA PRO A 1033 -3.43 30.27 23.28
C PRO A 1033 -2.48 29.21 22.72
N GLU A 1034 -1.20 29.28 23.10
CA GLU A 1034 -0.27 28.16 22.90
C GLU A 1034 -0.82 26.88 23.54
N GLY A 1035 -0.79 25.77 22.80
CA GLY A 1035 -1.42 24.50 23.18
C GLY A 1035 -2.96 24.53 23.20
N GLY A 1036 -3.59 25.55 22.61
CA GLY A 1036 -5.04 25.69 22.50
C GLY A 1036 -5.65 24.91 21.32
N VAL A 1037 -4.88 24.64 20.27
CA VAL A 1037 -5.26 23.76 19.16
C VAL A 1037 -4.80 22.35 19.50
N VAL A 1038 -5.69 21.37 19.41
CA VAL A 1038 -5.37 19.95 19.57
C VAL A 1038 -5.92 19.21 18.35
N LEU A 1039 -5.05 18.71 17.48
CA LEU A 1039 -5.43 17.95 16.28
C LEU A 1039 -4.93 16.51 16.39
N GLN A 1040 -5.72 15.58 15.88
CA GLN A 1040 -5.36 14.18 15.71
C GLN A 1040 -5.61 13.76 14.26
N TYR A 1041 -4.55 13.27 13.63
CA TYR A 1041 -4.60 12.67 12.30
C TYR A 1041 -4.31 11.18 12.40
N LEU A 1042 -5.13 10.37 11.73
CA LEU A 1042 -5.09 8.91 11.76
C LEU A 1042 -4.90 8.36 10.35
N GLY A 1043 -4.03 7.36 10.20
CA GLY A 1043 -3.91 6.58 8.97
C GLY A 1043 -5.20 5.85 8.61
N ALA A 1044 -5.38 5.49 7.33
CA ALA A 1044 -6.42 4.55 6.96
C ALA A 1044 -6.12 3.15 7.55
N PRO A 1045 -7.14 2.30 7.78
CA PRO A 1045 -6.91 0.88 8.06
C PRO A 1045 -5.96 0.26 7.04
N LEU A 1046 -5.00 -0.54 7.54
CA LEU A 1046 -3.92 -1.08 6.70
C LEU A 1046 -4.38 -2.16 5.73
N LYS A 1047 -5.47 -2.83 6.08
CA LYS A 1047 -6.15 -3.86 5.30
C LYS A 1047 -7.58 -3.39 5.09
N ASN A 1048 -8.03 -3.39 3.85
CA ASN A 1048 -9.33 -2.84 3.41
C ASN A 1048 -9.97 -3.74 2.38
#